data_AF-A0AAN0JC88-F1
#
_entry.id   AF-A0AAN0JC88-F1
#
_cell.length_a   1.000
_cell.length_b   1.000
_cell.length_c   1.000
_cell.angle_alpha   90.00
_cell.angle_beta   90.00
_cell.angle_gamma   90.00
#
_symmetry.space_group_name_H-M   'P 1'
#
loop_
_entity.id
_entity.type
_entity.pdbx_description
1 polymer ?
#
loop_
_entity_poly.entity_id
_entity_poly.type
_entity_poly.pdbx_seq_one_letter_code
_entity_poly.pdbx_strand_id
1 'polypeptide(L)'
;MADVMEDIMAWFGFKIENQSRDQLNERGSHRTVSVGDSLYAWAGKQDGLPDVHDSEEKRRITSNIQHFIPSTGQWITRHTTGTPPLGVRGYCCTAIKDQLYYFGGWCGHDDCDHNSITQLDTVQFQWRELEPTDANRPVMRRAYGGMISFEDDRVHHLLMIGGYGSKPAVQLPHYKYIKLPNENWCTNEHSIYNLLSRKWNNPVIIGQSIPPPMSDFVIEKINNTRAVLFGGLETDDDAKDTVTNNIYILEISIGTVLWQCIKKPEAIDQWPVGRGFHAGAIITARLGCPMLVISGGRDNNNDTLDDCWIFNVTQYSWTKLDIPHIVRKRWGHSLSAFIMNPHCVWMITVGGAVDERQTLVINPNIVMLTELVTDSRGEWTVGETFDTNEMNSQDYKKKYQQQLQSGRRIWLEEYQKRNADIELSIQALMKSLEEREKEKESETQIYYQQLLEQMEKRKKKEIMIYRHQLQEKDRELHVVLQENQEALLQKDIVILEKDRELQKKDWELHQSQESVLRYQQQAELTDDHWVINKDEVTLTKEELGIGSYAVVTVGIFRGLRVAVKSLHTLVISNYNRGLFCREMSMASQIRHPNLVQFIGATKVGTPLILTELMSTNLYKKLQEIELTNQQIFSIAQEVALGLNYLHLFQPQPIIHRDVSSPNILLKPCTGPAGYEAKVADYGTAKLQQSASTGTVMPGNPSYAAPEAPIPDQHSPAMDVYSYSVLLIEMNLRRPPEMTTAERRRQAGNVSWLDMKSLIQRGLHANPRGRPTMAQVLKTLNEMRLN
;
A
#
# COMPACT_ATOMS: atom_id res chain seq x y z
N MET A 1 -19.77 49.91 -32.03
CA MET A 1 -19.20 48.55 -31.84
C MET A 1 -20.07 47.67 -30.95
N ALA A 2 -20.79 48.22 -29.97
CA ALA A 2 -21.77 47.48 -29.17
C ALA A 2 -23.03 47.07 -29.98
N ASP A 3 -23.58 47.99 -30.79
CA ASP A 3 -24.81 47.72 -31.57
C ASP A 3 -24.64 46.63 -32.65
N VAL A 4 -23.44 46.51 -33.22
CA VAL A 4 -23.12 45.47 -34.21
C VAL A 4 -23.03 44.08 -33.55
N MET A 5 -22.74 44.03 -32.24
CA MET A 5 -22.61 42.79 -31.49
C MET A 5 -23.97 42.25 -31.04
N GLU A 6 -24.95 43.12 -30.80
CA GLU A 6 -26.35 42.73 -30.55
C GLU A 6 -27.02 42.12 -31.79
N ASP A 7 -26.79 42.69 -32.97
CA ASP A 7 -27.33 42.15 -34.23
C ASP A 7 -26.74 40.78 -34.59
N ILE A 8 -25.46 40.55 -34.28
CA ILE A 8 -24.81 39.24 -34.48
C ILE A 8 -25.38 38.20 -33.51
N MET A 9 -25.64 38.57 -32.25
CA MET A 9 -26.23 37.65 -31.25
C MET A 9 -27.68 37.28 -31.56
N ALA A 10 -28.45 38.19 -32.16
CA ALA A 10 -29.81 37.92 -32.63
C ALA A 10 -29.84 36.93 -33.80
N TRP A 11 -28.81 36.94 -34.67
CA TRP A 11 -28.71 36.03 -35.81
C TRP A 11 -28.37 34.58 -35.41
N PHE A 12 -27.70 34.38 -34.26
CA PHE A 12 -27.38 33.06 -33.70
C PHE A 12 -28.48 32.44 -32.81
N GLY A 13 -29.66 33.05 -32.72
CA GLY A 13 -30.80 32.46 -32.00
C GLY A 13 -30.68 32.44 -30.47
N PHE A 14 -29.76 33.23 -29.88
CA PHE A 14 -29.75 33.47 -28.45
C PHE A 14 -30.89 34.45 -28.09
N LYS A 15 -32.06 33.91 -27.73
CA LYS A 15 -33.06 34.68 -26.99
C LYS A 15 -32.44 35.11 -25.67
N ILE A 16 -32.23 36.42 -25.50
CA ILE A 16 -32.10 37.02 -24.18
C ILE A 16 -33.49 36.88 -23.53
N GLU A 17 -33.68 35.84 -22.72
CA GLU A 17 -34.84 35.77 -21.84
C GLU A 17 -34.73 36.91 -20.81
N ASN A 18 -35.84 37.63 -20.63
CA ASN A 18 -35.97 38.81 -19.79
C ASN A 18 -35.28 38.68 -18.41
N GLN A 19 -34.42 39.66 -18.11
CA GLN A 19 -33.61 39.86 -16.90
C GLN A 19 -34.40 40.13 -15.60
N SER A 20 -35.60 39.57 -15.41
CA SER A 20 -36.41 39.77 -14.19
C SER A 20 -36.54 38.51 -13.31
N ARG A 21 -35.77 37.44 -13.56
CA ARG A 21 -35.89 36.12 -12.89
C ARG A 21 -34.73 35.73 -11.96
N ASP A 22 -33.75 36.63 -11.79
CA ASP A 22 -32.48 36.35 -11.09
C ASP A 22 -32.44 36.84 -9.64
N GLN A 23 -33.58 36.77 -8.94
CA GLN A 23 -33.66 37.07 -7.51
C GLN A 23 -34.08 35.83 -6.72
N LEU A 24 -33.55 35.70 -5.50
CA LEU A 24 -33.95 34.64 -4.59
C LEU A 24 -35.40 34.87 -4.15
N ASN A 25 -36.25 33.85 -4.27
CA ASN A 25 -37.61 33.91 -3.76
C ASN A 25 -37.61 33.81 -2.23
N GLU A 26 -38.54 34.52 -1.58
CA GLU A 26 -38.73 34.49 -0.13
C GLU A 26 -38.81 33.07 0.39
N ARG A 27 -38.02 32.77 1.43
CA ARG A 27 -37.90 31.41 1.94
C ARG A 27 -37.54 31.33 3.41
N GLY A 28 -38.03 30.29 4.08
CA GLY A 28 -37.68 29.93 5.46
C GLY A 28 -37.55 28.41 5.62
N SER A 29 -37.06 27.96 6.77
CA SER A 29 -36.89 26.54 7.12
C SER A 29 -36.11 25.75 6.06
N HIS A 30 -35.07 26.38 5.50
CA HIS A 30 -34.17 25.82 4.49
C HIS A 30 -32.73 25.90 4.98
N ARG A 31 -31.83 25.18 4.31
CA ARG A 31 -30.38 25.28 4.54
C ARG A 31 -29.68 25.70 3.26
N THR A 32 -28.66 26.55 3.41
CA THR A 32 -27.71 26.88 2.35
C THR A 32 -26.42 26.11 2.52
N VAL A 33 -25.77 25.74 1.41
CA VAL A 33 -24.54 24.97 1.42
C VAL A 33 -23.59 25.49 0.34
N SER A 34 -22.32 25.65 0.68
CA SER A 34 -21.28 26.09 -0.25
C SER A 34 -20.66 24.91 -1.00
N VAL A 35 -20.49 25.08 -2.31
CA VAL A 35 -19.74 24.17 -3.19
C VAL A 35 -18.90 25.02 -4.12
N GLY A 36 -17.57 24.84 -4.05
CA GLY A 36 -16.62 25.75 -4.70
C GLY A 36 -16.86 27.20 -4.28
N ASP A 37 -16.92 28.09 -5.26
CA ASP A 37 -17.18 29.53 -5.05
C ASP A 37 -18.67 29.88 -5.19
N SER A 38 -19.58 28.97 -4.86
CA SER A 38 -21.02 29.20 -5.00
C SER A 38 -21.79 28.72 -3.78
N LEU A 39 -22.84 29.47 -3.42
CA LEU A 39 -23.74 29.14 -2.31
C LEU A 39 -25.08 28.68 -2.86
N TYR A 40 -25.49 27.46 -2.56
CA TYR A 40 -26.70 26.86 -3.09
C TYR A 40 -27.85 26.93 -2.07
N ALA A 41 -29.05 27.24 -2.56
CA ALA A 41 -30.30 27.26 -1.80
C ALA A 41 -31.39 26.50 -2.57
N TRP A 42 -32.05 25.56 -1.90
CA TRP A 42 -33.10 24.73 -2.49
C TRP A 42 -34.33 24.70 -1.57
N ALA A 43 -35.52 24.65 -2.16
CA ALA A 43 -36.79 24.57 -1.44
C ALA A 43 -36.93 25.53 -0.23
N GLY A 44 -37.53 25.08 0.86
CA GLY A 44 -37.97 25.88 1.99
C GLY A 44 -39.45 26.26 1.93
N LYS A 45 -39.94 26.82 3.04
CA LYS A 45 -41.24 27.49 3.09
C LYS A 45 -41.16 28.75 2.23
N GLN A 46 -41.96 28.84 1.18
CA GLN A 46 -42.00 29.96 0.23
C GLN A 46 -43.43 30.15 -0.27
N ASP A 47 -43.75 31.33 -0.78
CA ASP A 47 -45.08 31.58 -1.35
C ASP A 47 -45.34 30.70 -2.57
N GLY A 48 -46.60 30.34 -2.78
CA GLY A 48 -47.04 29.49 -3.89
C GLY A 48 -46.62 28.02 -3.83
N LEU A 49 -45.79 27.58 -2.86
CA LEU A 49 -45.46 26.16 -2.70
C LEU A 49 -46.63 25.38 -2.07
N PRO A 50 -47.25 24.43 -2.78
CA PRO A 50 -48.43 23.73 -2.25
C PRO A 50 -48.11 22.86 -1.03
N ASP A 51 -48.93 23.00 0.02
CA ASP A 51 -48.91 22.17 1.24
C ASP A 51 -49.66 20.84 1.00
N VAL A 52 -49.22 20.08 0.00
CA VAL A 52 -49.68 18.70 -0.31
C VAL A 52 -48.50 17.75 -0.41
N HIS A 53 -48.72 16.45 -0.28
CA HIS A 53 -47.64 15.45 -0.37
C HIS A 53 -46.78 15.61 -1.63
N ASP A 54 -47.42 15.48 -2.79
CA ASP A 54 -46.81 15.63 -4.11
C ASP A 54 -47.85 16.18 -5.10
N SER A 55 -47.41 17.03 -6.02
CA SER A 55 -48.23 17.57 -7.12
C SER A 55 -47.32 18.10 -8.23
N GLU A 56 -47.84 18.18 -9.46
CA GLU A 56 -47.10 18.75 -10.59
C GLU A 56 -46.62 20.18 -10.30
N GLU A 57 -47.45 21.00 -9.65
CA GLU A 57 -47.10 22.37 -9.26
C GLU A 57 -45.93 22.39 -8.25
N LYS A 58 -46.00 21.54 -7.22
CA LYS A 58 -44.93 21.41 -6.22
C LYS A 58 -43.61 20.94 -6.86
N ARG A 59 -43.69 19.98 -7.78
CA ARG A 59 -42.52 19.50 -8.55
C ARG A 59 -41.96 20.60 -9.43
N ARG A 60 -42.80 21.38 -10.12
CA ARG A 60 -42.36 22.52 -10.95
C ARG A 60 -41.54 23.53 -10.15
N ILE A 61 -41.97 23.85 -8.93
CA ILE A 61 -41.26 24.78 -8.05
C ILE A 61 -39.95 24.15 -7.53
N THR A 62 -40.00 22.91 -7.05
CA THR A 62 -38.87 22.21 -6.42
C THR A 62 -37.83 21.69 -7.42
N SER A 63 -38.15 21.63 -8.71
CA SER A 63 -37.23 21.34 -9.81
C SER A 63 -36.31 22.52 -10.15
N ASN A 64 -36.30 23.59 -9.36
CA ASN A 64 -35.32 24.68 -9.49
C ASN A 64 -34.41 24.74 -8.27
N ILE A 65 -33.13 25.02 -8.52
CA ILE A 65 -32.17 25.38 -7.48
C ILE A 65 -31.63 26.78 -7.75
N GLN A 66 -31.45 27.58 -6.70
CA GLN A 66 -30.88 28.91 -6.80
C GLN A 66 -29.48 28.90 -6.20
N HIS A 67 -28.51 29.50 -6.86
CA HIS A 67 -27.16 29.62 -6.32
C HIS A 67 -26.62 31.03 -6.46
N PHE A 68 -25.92 31.49 -5.44
CA PHE A 68 -25.26 32.78 -5.39
C PHE A 68 -23.80 32.66 -5.79
N ILE A 69 -23.35 33.56 -6.64
CA ILE A 69 -21.96 33.66 -7.09
C ILE A 69 -21.34 34.93 -6.49
N PRO A 70 -20.52 34.83 -5.42
CA PRO A 70 -19.92 35.98 -4.74
C PRO A 70 -19.10 36.89 -5.67
N SER A 71 -18.47 36.34 -6.71
CA SER A 71 -17.67 37.16 -7.64
C SER A 71 -18.51 38.12 -8.50
N THR A 72 -19.80 37.82 -8.68
CA THR A 72 -20.72 38.66 -9.45
C THR A 72 -21.76 39.36 -8.58
N GLY A 73 -22.01 38.85 -7.36
CA GLY A 73 -23.07 39.31 -6.47
C GLY A 73 -24.47 38.85 -6.89
N GLN A 74 -24.56 37.96 -7.88
CA GLN A 74 -25.83 37.56 -8.49
C GLN A 74 -26.32 36.21 -7.99
N TRP A 75 -27.65 36.08 -7.90
CA TRP A 75 -28.34 34.80 -7.77
C TRP A 75 -28.74 34.29 -9.14
N ILE A 76 -28.52 33.00 -9.38
CA ILE A 76 -28.88 32.35 -10.64
C ILE A 76 -29.81 31.19 -10.33
N THR A 77 -30.97 31.19 -10.97
CA THR A 77 -31.93 30.08 -10.93
C THR A 77 -31.57 29.06 -12.02
N ARG A 78 -31.40 27.80 -11.64
CA ARG A 78 -31.11 26.68 -12.54
C ARG A 78 -32.20 25.64 -12.43
N HIS A 79 -32.75 25.26 -13.58
CA HIS A 79 -33.64 24.12 -13.67
C HIS A 79 -32.81 22.84 -13.45
N THR A 80 -33.38 21.90 -12.70
CA THR A 80 -32.76 20.62 -12.36
C THR A 80 -33.46 19.48 -13.09
N THR A 81 -32.71 18.41 -13.38
CA THR A 81 -33.24 17.18 -13.98
C THR A 81 -33.31 16.06 -12.94
N GLY A 82 -34.06 15.00 -13.21
CA GLY A 82 -34.32 13.93 -12.23
C GLY A 82 -35.43 14.30 -11.25
N THR A 83 -35.52 13.58 -10.13
CA THR A 83 -36.60 13.73 -9.15
C THR A 83 -36.05 14.34 -7.85
N PRO A 84 -36.38 15.61 -7.54
CA PRO A 84 -36.02 16.22 -6.26
C PRO A 84 -36.64 15.48 -5.06
N PRO A 85 -36.08 15.59 -3.85
CA PRO A 85 -36.71 15.03 -2.65
C PRO A 85 -38.04 15.72 -2.33
N LEU A 86 -38.93 14.98 -1.67
CA LEU A 86 -40.24 15.49 -1.23
C LEU A 86 -40.19 16.25 0.10
N GLY A 87 -39.19 15.97 0.94
CA GLY A 87 -38.90 16.72 2.17
C GLY A 87 -38.34 18.10 1.83
N VAL A 88 -39.23 19.09 1.73
CA VAL A 88 -38.91 20.44 1.24
C VAL A 88 -38.59 21.44 2.34
N ARG A 89 -38.88 21.12 3.61
CA ARG A 89 -38.65 21.98 4.78
C ARG A 89 -37.91 21.21 5.87
N GLY A 90 -36.98 21.86 6.57
CA GLY A 90 -36.25 21.24 7.69
C GLY A 90 -35.41 20.03 7.29
N TYR A 91 -35.07 19.86 6.02
CA TYR A 91 -34.18 18.79 5.58
C TYR A 91 -32.76 19.07 6.08
N CYS A 92 -31.98 18.01 6.29
CA CYS A 92 -30.55 18.14 6.55
C CYS A 92 -29.79 18.23 5.21
N CYS A 93 -28.75 19.05 5.11
CA CYS A 93 -27.95 19.16 3.89
C CYS A 93 -26.44 19.30 4.18
N THR A 94 -25.60 18.69 3.34
CA THR A 94 -24.13 18.82 3.39
C THR A 94 -23.53 18.65 2.00
N ALA A 95 -22.29 19.11 1.81
CA ALA A 95 -21.56 18.99 0.55
C ALA A 95 -20.38 18.01 0.67
N ILE A 96 -20.11 17.31 -0.43
CA ILE A 96 -18.88 16.55 -0.64
C ILE A 96 -18.43 16.83 -2.08
N LYS A 97 -17.34 17.58 -2.25
CA LYS A 97 -16.87 18.03 -3.57
C LYS A 97 -18.01 18.77 -4.31
N ASP A 98 -18.26 18.44 -5.57
CA ASP A 98 -19.28 19.07 -6.43
C ASP A 98 -20.69 18.45 -6.27
N GLN A 99 -21.00 17.92 -5.09
CA GLN A 99 -22.22 17.16 -4.85
C GLN A 99 -22.86 17.59 -3.54
N LEU A 100 -24.15 17.90 -3.61
CA LEU A 100 -24.99 18.21 -2.45
C LEU A 100 -25.77 16.96 -2.05
N TYR A 101 -25.82 16.68 -0.75
CA TYR A 101 -26.57 15.56 -0.19
C TYR A 101 -27.67 16.11 0.70
N TYR A 102 -28.86 15.52 0.60
CA TYR A 102 -30.04 15.89 1.37
C TYR A 102 -30.59 14.66 2.08
N PHE A 103 -30.98 14.84 3.34
CA PHE A 103 -31.61 13.80 4.14
C PHE A 103 -32.90 14.30 4.78
N GLY A 104 -33.94 13.48 4.67
CA GLY A 104 -35.20 13.64 5.38
C GLY A 104 -35.97 14.91 5.01
N GLY A 105 -36.54 15.57 6.02
CA GLY A 105 -37.34 16.79 5.87
C GLY A 105 -38.84 16.54 5.85
N TRP A 106 -39.59 17.59 6.16
CA TRP A 106 -41.04 17.63 6.17
C TRP A 106 -41.55 18.12 4.80
N CYS A 107 -42.56 17.46 4.26
CA CYS A 107 -43.06 17.79 2.93
C CYS A 107 -44.07 18.93 2.91
N GLY A 108 -44.52 19.45 4.05
CA GLY A 108 -45.42 20.61 4.11
C GLY A 108 -46.90 20.28 4.31
N HIS A 109 -47.29 19.00 4.38
CA HIS A 109 -48.65 18.58 4.72
C HIS A 109 -48.60 17.53 5.82
N ASP A 110 -49.59 17.56 6.71
CA ASP A 110 -49.77 16.62 7.83
C ASP A 110 -48.45 16.33 8.58
N ASP A 111 -48.37 15.18 9.26
CA ASP A 111 -47.17 14.70 9.92
C ASP A 111 -46.31 13.83 8.97
N CYS A 112 -46.10 14.34 7.76
CA CYS A 112 -45.43 13.61 6.69
C CYS A 112 -43.94 14.01 6.55
N ASP A 113 -43.10 13.30 7.30
CA ASP A 113 -41.65 13.38 7.24
C ASP A 113 -41.05 12.29 6.36
N HIS A 114 -39.82 12.52 5.92
CA HIS A 114 -39.07 11.63 5.06
C HIS A 114 -37.78 11.12 5.74
N ASN A 115 -37.22 10.02 5.23
CA ASN A 115 -35.88 9.51 5.54
C ASN A 115 -35.10 9.14 4.26
N SER A 116 -35.50 9.72 3.12
CA SER A 116 -34.78 9.55 1.86
C SER A 116 -33.41 10.23 1.91
N ILE A 117 -32.44 9.65 1.20
CA ILE A 117 -31.17 10.30 0.87
C ILE A 117 -31.18 10.60 -0.62
N THR A 118 -31.04 11.88 -0.95
CA THR A 118 -30.92 12.33 -2.34
C THR A 118 -29.65 13.12 -2.52
N GLN A 119 -29.13 13.06 -3.73
CA GLN A 119 -27.91 13.73 -4.16
C GLN A 119 -28.24 14.65 -5.33
N LEU A 120 -27.64 15.84 -5.36
CA LEU A 120 -27.67 16.74 -6.50
C LEU A 120 -26.25 17.02 -6.99
N ASP A 121 -26.03 16.76 -8.26
CA ASP A 121 -24.81 17.16 -8.97
C ASP A 121 -24.88 18.66 -9.29
N THR A 122 -23.92 19.46 -8.80
CA THR A 122 -23.94 20.92 -8.99
C THR A 122 -23.41 21.37 -10.35
N VAL A 123 -22.81 20.47 -11.14
CA VAL A 123 -22.32 20.73 -12.50
C VAL A 123 -23.41 20.42 -13.52
N GLN A 124 -24.05 19.26 -13.40
CA GLN A 124 -25.09 18.78 -14.31
C GLN A 124 -26.51 19.21 -13.87
N PHE A 125 -26.66 19.71 -12.64
CA PHE A 125 -27.96 20.03 -12.03
C PHE A 125 -28.92 18.83 -12.07
N GLN A 126 -28.39 17.63 -11.81
CA GLN A 126 -29.15 16.38 -11.89
C GLN A 126 -29.33 15.75 -10.50
N TRP A 127 -30.58 15.51 -10.14
CA TRP A 127 -30.96 14.76 -8.94
C TRP A 127 -30.77 13.27 -9.13
N ARG A 128 -30.26 12.62 -8.08
CA ARG A 128 -30.17 11.17 -7.95
C ARG A 128 -30.69 10.75 -6.59
N GLU A 129 -31.70 9.89 -6.57
CA GLU A 129 -32.11 9.24 -5.34
C GLU A 129 -31.11 8.12 -5.00
N LEU A 130 -30.55 8.19 -3.79
CA LEU A 130 -29.66 7.15 -3.26
C LEU A 130 -30.44 6.16 -2.42
N GLU A 131 -31.34 6.68 -1.59
CA GLU A 131 -32.26 5.91 -0.76
C GLU A 131 -33.65 6.53 -0.83
N PRO A 132 -34.70 5.77 -1.20
CA PRO A 132 -36.07 6.25 -1.11
C PRO A 132 -36.50 6.39 0.35
N THR A 133 -37.61 7.10 0.55
CA THR A 133 -38.29 7.12 1.84
C THR A 133 -38.89 5.75 2.11
N ASP A 134 -38.62 5.20 3.30
CA ASP A 134 -39.12 3.89 3.73
C ASP A 134 -39.62 3.94 5.17
N ALA A 135 -40.89 3.59 5.34
CA ALA A 135 -41.58 3.55 6.63
C ALA A 135 -41.10 2.43 7.56
N ASN A 136 -40.44 1.40 7.01
CA ASN A 136 -40.05 0.20 7.73
C ASN A 136 -38.54 0.16 8.07
N ARG A 137 -37.76 1.10 7.53
CA ARG A 137 -36.32 1.19 7.77
C ARG A 137 -36.04 1.53 9.25
N PRO A 138 -34.99 0.95 9.87
CA PRO A 138 -34.55 1.30 11.24
C PRO A 138 -33.81 2.65 11.28
N VAL A 139 -34.35 3.65 10.57
CA VAL A 139 -33.91 5.05 10.55
C VAL A 139 -35.17 5.89 10.51
N MET A 140 -35.40 6.68 11.56
CA MET A 140 -36.64 7.45 11.70
C MET A 140 -36.80 8.49 10.57
N ARG A 141 -38.02 8.63 10.06
CA ARG A 141 -38.43 9.75 9.18
C ARG A 141 -38.52 11.01 10.00
N ARG A 142 -37.71 12.01 9.64
CA ARG A 142 -37.50 13.19 10.49
C ARG A 142 -37.05 14.41 9.69
N ALA A 143 -37.35 15.57 10.28
CA ALA A 143 -36.91 16.89 9.89
C ALA A 143 -36.18 17.57 11.07
N TYR A 144 -35.61 18.73 10.80
CA TYR A 144 -34.99 19.62 11.79
C TYR A 144 -33.90 18.94 12.63
N GLY A 145 -33.19 17.97 12.04
CA GLY A 145 -32.04 17.30 12.64
C GLY A 145 -30.72 17.85 12.10
N GLY A 146 -29.66 17.09 12.33
CA GLY A 146 -28.31 17.39 11.88
C GLY A 146 -27.82 16.43 10.80
N MET A 147 -26.98 16.91 9.88
CA MET A 147 -26.18 16.06 9.01
C MET A 147 -24.79 16.64 8.77
N ILE A 148 -23.77 15.79 8.85
CA ILE A 148 -22.38 16.12 8.52
C ILE A 148 -21.74 15.01 7.67
N SER A 149 -20.83 15.39 6.78
CA SER A 149 -20.03 14.46 5.99
C SER A 149 -18.66 14.22 6.62
N PHE A 150 -18.14 13.00 6.53
CA PHE A 150 -16.75 12.68 6.89
C PHE A 150 -16.16 11.60 5.98
N GLU A 151 -14.85 11.51 5.94
CA GLU A 151 -14.10 10.51 5.18
C GLU A 151 -13.37 9.56 6.12
N ASP A 152 -13.49 8.26 5.87
CA ASP A 152 -12.78 7.20 6.59
C ASP A 152 -12.29 6.19 5.55
N ASP A 153 -10.99 5.86 5.57
CA ASP A 153 -10.34 5.00 4.57
C ASP A 153 -10.69 5.34 3.11
N ARG A 154 -10.68 6.64 2.77
CA ARG A 154 -11.03 7.19 1.43
C ARG A 154 -12.49 6.96 1.01
N VAL A 155 -13.35 6.57 1.93
CA VAL A 155 -14.79 6.42 1.71
C VAL A 155 -15.53 7.53 2.46
N HIS A 156 -16.41 8.21 1.73
CA HIS A 156 -17.25 9.24 2.32
C HIS A 156 -18.49 8.64 3.00
N HIS A 157 -18.83 9.23 4.13
CA HIS A 157 -19.94 8.84 4.99
C HIS A 157 -20.78 10.08 5.35
N LEU A 158 -22.06 9.86 5.58
CA LEU A 158 -23.00 10.86 6.10
C LEU A 158 -23.43 10.44 7.50
N LEU A 159 -23.23 11.29 8.50
CA LEU A 159 -23.75 11.10 9.86
C LEU A 159 -24.97 11.98 10.04
N MET A 160 -26.12 11.36 10.34
CA MET A 160 -27.39 12.02 10.64
C MET A 160 -27.68 11.91 12.13
N ILE A 161 -28.07 13.02 12.76
CA ILE A 161 -28.25 13.10 14.22
C ILE A 161 -29.58 13.77 14.55
N GLY A 162 -30.32 13.18 15.48
CA GLY A 162 -31.51 13.76 16.08
C GLY A 162 -32.59 14.17 15.09
N GLY A 163 -33.49 15.04 15.53
CA GLY A 163 -34.60 15.56 14.75
C GLY A 163 -35.96 15.13 15.27
N TYR A 164 -36.99 15.66 14.61
CA TYR A 164 -38.39 15.52 14.95
C TYR A 164 -39.17 14.97 13.75
N GLY A 165 -40.12 14.06 13.96
CA GLY A 165 -41.00 13.61 12.90
C GLY A 165 -41.86 12.40 13.22
N SER A 166 -42.22 11.62 12.20
CA SER A 166 -43.14 10.49 12.33
C SER A 166 -42.64 9.36 13.26
N LYS A 167 -43.57 8.55 13.78
CA LYS A 167 -43.29 7.36 14.58
C LYS A 167 -42.17 6.46 13.98
N PRO A 168 -41.12 6.10 14.76
CA PRO A 168 -40.06 5.22 14.29
C PRO A 168 -40.57 3.80 14.05
N ALA A 169 -40.09 3.16 12.97
CA ALA A 169 -40.39 1.76 12.66
C ALA A 169 -39.81 0.80 13.70
N VAL A 170 -38.57 1.09 14.11
CA VAL A 170 -37.78 0.33 15.07
C VAL A 170 -37.12 1.31 16.03
N GLN A 171 -37.31 1.11 17.32
CA GLN A 171 -36.63 1.88 18.36
C GLN A 171 -35.35 1.15 18.75
N LEU A 172 -34.22 1.71 18.34
CA LEU A 172 -32.91 1.15 18.70
C LEU A 172 -32.61 1.42 20.19
N PRO A 173 -32.16 0.42 20.96
CA PRO A 173 -32.10 0.50 22.43
C PRO A 173 -31.10 1.52 22.99
N HIS A 174 -30.15 2.00 22.16
CA HIS A 174 -29.14 2.98 22.57
C HIS A 174 -29.57 4.43 22.35
N TYR A 175 -30.71 4.66 21.71
CA TYR A 175 -31.26 5.98 21.43
C TYR A 175 -32.57 6.17 22.18
N LYS A 176 -32.86 7.42 22.56
CA LYS A 176 -34.15 7.81 23.13
C LYS A 176 -35.09 8.25 22.01
N TYR A 177 -36.34 7.84 22.13
CA TYR A 177 -37.44 8.25 21.25
C TYR A 177 -38.59 8.70 22.14
N ILE A 178 -38.93 9.98 22.10
CA ILE A 178 -39.95 10.58 22.95
C ILE A 178 -41.15 10.91 22.08
N LYS A 179 -42.30 10.34 22.44
CA LYS A 179 -43.57 10.63 21.78
C LYS A 179 -44.12 11.94 22.33
N LEU A 180 -44.47 12.85 21.43
CA LEU A 180 -45.00 14.17 21.74
C LEU A 180 -46.54 14.18 21.71
N PRO A 181 -47.20 15.19 22.32
CA PRO A 181 -48.66 15.29 22.35
C PRO A 181 -49.35 15.34 20.98
N ASN A 182 -48.61 15.75 19.94
CA ASN A 182 -49.06 15.79 18.55
C ASN A 182 -48.77 14.49 17.78
N GLU A 183 -48.56 13.35 18.47
CA GLU A 183 -48.29 12.03 17.89
C GLU A 183 -46.94 11.87 17.15
N ASN A 184 -46.23 12.97 16.91
CA ASN A 184 -44.85 12.97 16.42
C ASN A 184 -43.86 12.58 17.52
N TRP A 185 -42.62 12.37 17.10
CA TRP A 185 -41.56 11.86 17.93
C TRP A 185 -40.33 12.76 17.81
N CYS A 186 -39.60 12.90 18.91
CA CYS A 186 -38.29 13.52 18.94
C CYS A 186 -37.25 12.46 19.33
N THR A 187 -36.05 12.53 18.77
CA THR A 187 -35.01 11.53 19.02
C THR A 187 -33.62 12.13 19.10
N ASN A 188 -32.69 11.38 19.69
CA ASN A 188 -31.25 11.58 19.57
C ASN A 188 -30.58 10.48 18.73
N GLU A 189 -31.33 9.84 17.83
CA GLU A 189 -30.85 8.80 16.91
C GLU A 189 -29.61 9.28 16.14
N HIS A 190 -28.58 8.43 16.09
CA HIS A 190 -27.39 8.62 15.26
C HIS A 190 -27.35 7.54 14.19
N SER A 191 -27.19 7.93 12.94
CA SER A 191 -27.23 7.00 11.80
C SER A 191 -26.12 7.36 10.83
N ILE A 192 -25.23 6.42 10.51
CA ILE A 192 -24.16 6.60 9.52
C ILE A 192 -24.55 5.91 8.22
N TYR A 193 -24.51 6.64 7.10
CA TYR A 193 -24.70 6.09 5.77
C TYR A 193 -23.37 6.07 5.00
N ASN A 194 -22.95 4.88 4.56
CA ASN A 194 -21.76 4.69 3.75
C ASN A 194 -22.10 4.89 2.26
N LEU A 195 -21.55 5.94 1.64
CA LEU A 195 -21.92 6.33 0.26
C LEU A 195 -21.46 5.34 -0.81
N LEU A 196 -20.40 4.56 -0.54
CA LEU A 196 -19.88 3.58 -1.50
C LEU A 196 -20.70 2.29 -1.49
N SER A 197 -20.89 1.71 -0.31
CA SER A 197 -21.61 0.43 -0.12
C SER A 197 -23.12 0.58 -0.05
N ARG A 198 -23.63 1.82 0.13
CA ARG A 198 -25.05 2.14 0.31
C ARG A 198 -25.68 1.40 1.48
N LYS A 199 -24.97 1.38 2.61
CA LYS A 199 -25.40 0.69 3.83
C LYS A 199 -25.44 1.64 5.01
N TRP A 200 -26.43 1.39 5.86
CA TRP A 200 -26.61 2.03 7.14
C TRP A 200 -25.80 1.31 8.22
N ASN A 201 -25.13 2.08 9.06
CA ASN A 201 -24.41 1.63 10.24
C ASN A 201 -24.81 2.50 11.43
N ASN A 202 -24.93 1.91 12.60
CA ASN A 202 -25.21 2.63 13.84
C ASN A 202 -23.91 2.74 14.64
N PRO A 203 -23.38 3.95 14.87
CA PRO A 203 -22.15 4.10 15.64
C PRO A 203 -22.41 3.84 17.13
N VAL A 204 -21.37 3.39 17.81
CA VAL A 204 -21.34 3.35 19.28
C VAL A 204 -21.22 4.79 19.77
N ILE A 205 -22.15 5.21 20.62
CA ILE A 205 -22.14 6.54 21.20
C ILE A 205 -21.45 6.49 22.56
N ILE A 206 -20.41 7.29 22.73
CA ILE A 206 -19.65 7.40 23.97
C ILE A 206 -19.51 8.88 24.38
N GLY A 207 -19.18 9.13 25.64
CA GLY A 207 -18.95 10.49 26.14
C GLY A 207 -19.63 10.76 27.48
N GLN A 208 -19.24 11.87 28.10
CA GLN A 208 -19.72 12.25 29.43
C GLN A 208 -21.12 12.88 29.43
N SER A 209 -21.60 13.36 28.27
CA SER A 209 -22.89 14.03 28.12
C SER A 209 -23.34 13.98 26.66
N ILE A 210 -24.06 12.92 26.32
CA ILE A 210 -24.67 12.72 24.99
C ILE A 210 -25.85 13.70 24.86
N PRO A 211 -26.05 14.34 23.69
CA PRO A 211 -27.21 15.19 23.48
C PRO A 211 -28.53 14.43 23.74
N PRO A 212 -29.50 15.04 24.44
CA PRO A 212 -30.83 14.47 24.61
C PRO A 212 -31.60 14.46 23.29
N PRO A 213 -32.79 13.83 23.22
CA PRO A 213 -33.69 14.00 22.08
C PRO A 213 -33.91 15.48 21.78
N MET A 214 -33.53 15.89 20.57
CA MET A 214 -33.57 17.30 20.21
C MET A 214 -33.71 17.53 18.72
N SER A 215 -34.21 18.71 18.37
CA SER A 215 -34.40 19.21 17.00
C SER A 215 -34.05 20.70 16.92
N ASP A 216 -34.10 21.29 15.73
CA ASP A 216 -33.94 22.73 15.49
C ASP A 216 -32.63 23.34 16.00
N PHE A 217 -31.59 22.50 16.08
CA PHE A 217 -30.24 22.88 16.45
C PHE A 217 -29.36 23.14 15.23
N VAL A 218 -28.22 23.80 15.47
CA VAL A 218 -27.18 23.94 14.44
C VAL A 218 -26.10 22.91 14.71
N ILE A 219 -25.67 22.21 13.65
CA ILE A 219 -24.47 21.36 13.67
C ILE A 219 -23.58 21.69 12.48
N GLU A 220 -22.32 22.01 12.78
CA GLU A 220 -21.34 22.44 11.78
C GLU A 220 -20.05 21.63 11.87
N LYS A 221 -19.52 21.27 10.70
CA LYS A 221 -18.31 20.47 10.56
C LYS A 221 -17.07 21.32 10.82
N ILE A 222 -16.30 21.00 11.86
CA ILE A 222 -15.02 21.67 12.15
C ILE A 222 -13.94 21.18 11.19
N ASN A 223 -13.80 19.87 11.08
CA ASN A 223 -12.86 19.19 10.19
C ASN A 223 -13.37 17.78 9.87
N ASN A 224 -12.53 16.92 9.29
CA ASN A 224 -12.96 15.57 8.91
C ASN A 224 -13.47 14.72 10.07
N THR A 225 -12.91 14.88 11.27
CA THR A 225 -13.21 14.02 12.42
C THR A 225 -13.96 14.74 13.53
N ARG A 226 -14.21 16.06 13.41
CA ARG A 226 -14.84 16.86 14.48
C ARG A 226 -15.96 17.75 13.97
N ALA A 227 -16.99 17.91 14.78
CA ALA A 227 -18.07 18.87 14.57
C ALA A 227 -18.51 19.51 15.88
N VAL A 228 -19.23 20.63 15.77
CA VAL A 228 -19.82 21.36 16.89
C VAL A 228 -21.33 21.46 16.70
N LEU A 229 -22.07 21.25 17.77
CA LEU A 229 -23.51 21.41 17.86
C LEU A 229 -23.83 22.48 18.91
N PHE A 230 -24.78 23.36 18.60
CA PHE A 230 -25.25 24.37 19.53
C PHE A 230 -26.77 24.56 19.42
N GLY A 231 -27.38 24.85 20.57
CA GLY A 231 -28.79 25.19 20.68
C GLY A 231 -29.72 24.04 20.28
N GLY A 232 -30.97 24.37 19.99
CA GLY A 232 -32.03 23.43 19.66
C GLY A 232 -33.16 23.42 20.68
N LEU A 233 -34.20 22.67 20.34
CA LEU A 233 -35.29 22.29 21.23
C LEU A 233 -34.97 20.90 21.79
N GLU A 234 -34.66 20.84 23.09
CA GLU A 234 -34.50 19.59 23.84
C GLU A 234 -35.87 19.14 24.35
N THR A 235 -36.21 17.88 24.08
CA THR A 235 -37.43 17.24 24.58
C THR A 235 -37.09 16.41 25.81
N ASP A 236 -37.75 16.71 26.94
CA ASP A 236 -37.60 15.94 28.18
C ASP A 236 -38.49 14.67 28.21
N ASP A 237 -38.28 13.83 29.22
CA ASP A 237 -39.02 12.57 29.38
C ASP A 237 -40.54 12.78 29.62
N ASP A 238 -40.97 14.01 29.96
CA ASP A 238 -42.37 14.43 30.08
C ASP A 238 -42.94 15.01 28.77
N ALA A 239 -42.21 14.85 27.66
CA ALA A 239 -42.59 15.32 26.32
C ALA A 239 -42.75 16.84 26.21
N LYS A 240 -41.99 17.60 27.01
CA LYS A 240 -41.94 19.06 26.97
C LYS A 240 -40.68 19.53 26.26
N ASP A 241 -40.86 20.44 25.31
CA ASP A 241 -39.76 21.07 24.59
C ASP A 241 -39.25 22.31 25.33
N THR A 242 -37.93 22.42 25.45
CA THR A 242 -37.25 23.60 25.99
C THR A 242 -36.04 23.95 25.13
N VAL A 243 -35.84 25.24 24.87
CA VAL A 243 -34.65 25.68 24.15
C VAL A 243 -33.40 25.55 25.03
N THR A 244 -32.31 25.09 24.42
CA THR A 244 -31.01 24.92 25.09
C THR A 244 -29.97 25.92 24.61
N ASN A 245 -28.97 26.19 25.44
CA ASN A 245 -27.74 26.92 25.09
C ASN A 245 -26.48 26.10 25.36
N ASN A 246 -26.63 24.78 25.42
CA ASN A 246 -25.51 23.86 25.54
C ASN A 246 -24.72 23.82 24.24
N ILE A 247 -23.40 23.68 24.37
CA ILE A 247 -22.49 23.40 23.27
C ILE A 247 -22.07 21.95 23.39
N TYR A 248 -22.07 21.23 22.26
CA TYR A 248 -21.55 19.89 22.18
C TYR A 248 -20.49 19.82 21.10
N ILE A 249 -19.34 19.24 21.43
CA ILE A 249 -18.30 18.89 20.46
C ILE A 249 -18.34 17.39 20.30
N LEU A 250 -18.28 16.95 19.06
CA LEU A 250 -18.22 15.54 18.75
C LEU A 250 -16.94 15.19 18.00
N GLU A 251 -16.43 13.99 18.26
CA GLU A 251 -15.39 13.33 17.48
C GLU A 251 -15.96 12.08 16.80
N ILE A 252 -15.66 11.90 15.51
CA ILE A 252 -16.30 10.91 14.63
C ILE A 252 -15.27 9.93 14.12
N SER A 253 -15.66 8.66 14.12
CA SER A 253 -15.08 7.58 13.33
C SER A 253 -16.21 6.72 12.76
N ILE A 254 -15.90 5.79 11.85
CA ILE A 254 -16.92 4.92 11.25
C ILE A 254 -17.70 4.08 12.27
N GLY A 255 -17.07 3.73 13.40
CA GLY A 255 -17.67 2.88 14.44
C GLY A 255 -18.13 3.62 15.69
N THR A 256 -17.69 4.86 15.90
CA THR A 256 -17.84 5.55 17.20
C THR A 256 -18.08 7.04 17.00
N VAL A 257 -19.01 7.59 17.77
CA VAL A 257 -19.20 9.05 17.95
C VAL A 257 -19.00 9.37 19.42
N LEU A 258 -17.98 10.17 19.72
CA LEU A 258 -17.64 10.63 21.06
C LEU A 258 -18.18 12.05 21.28
N TRP A 259 -18.99 12.24 22.31
CA TRP A 259 -19.54 13.53 22.68
C TRP A 259 -18.86 14.14 23.91
N GLN A 260 -18.59 15.45 23.82
CA GLN A 260 -18.18 16.29 24.93
C GLN A 260 -19.15 17.48 25.03
N CYS A 261 -19.79 17.65 26.17
CA CYS A 261 -20.62 18.82 26.45
C CYS A 261 -19.79 19.92 27.12
N ILE A 262 -19.93 21.14 26.63
CA ILE A 262 -19.36 22.34 27.23
C ILE A 262 -20.52 23.14 27.79
N LYS A 263 -20.63 23.12 29.12
CA LYS A 263 -21.62 23.90 29.86
C LYS A 263 -21.11 25.31 30.11
N LYS A 264 -22.03 26.25 30.26
CA LYS A 264 -21.73 27.62 30.69
C LYS A 264 -20.93 27.58 32.01
N PRO A 265 -19.70 28.13 32.06
CA PRO A 265 -18.97 28.27 33.32
C PRO A 265 -19.69 29.25 34.27
N GLU A 266 -19.78 28.92 35.56
CA GLU A 266 -20.48 29.74 36.56
C GLU A 266 -19.94 31.18 36.65
N ALA A 267 -18.66 31.38 36.32
CA ALA A 267 -17.96 32.67 36.43
C ALA A 267 -18.07 33.60 35.20
N ILE A 268 -18.78 33.19 34.14
CA ILE A 268 -18.88 33.97 32.88
C ILE A 268 -20.32 34.48 32.68
N ASP A 269 -20.48 35.81 32.70
CA ASP A 269 -21.79 36.44 32.50
C ASP A 269 -22.21 36.51 31.03
N GLN A 270 -21.25 36.59 30.10
CA GLN A 270 -21.53 36.66 28.66
C GLN A 270 -21.68 35.26 28.05
N TRP A 271 -22.92 34.80 27.92
CA TRP A 271 -23.27 33.53 27.28
C TRP A 271 -24.60 33.69 26.53
N PRO A 272 -24.76 33.11 25.32
CA PRO A 272 -26.03 33.18 24.59
C PRO A 272 -27.17 32.52 25.37
N VAL A 273 -28.36 33.11 25.31
CA VAL A 273 -29.58 32.46 25.82
C VAL A 273 -29.92 31.22 25.00
N GLY A 274 -30.72 30.32 25.59
CA GLY A 274 -31.22 29.14 24.90
C GLY A 274 -31.99 29.51 23.64
N ARG A 275 -31.80 28.76 22.55
CA ARG A 275 -32.43 29.07 21.26
C ARG A 275 -32.66 27.86 20.36
N GLY A 276 -33.78 27.86 19.63
CA GLY A 276 -34.06 26.96 18.50
C GLY A 276 -34.29 27.74 17.21
N PHE A 277 -34.36 27.05 16.07
CA PHE A 277 -34.58 27.64 14.73
C PHE A 277 -33.61 28.79 14.39
N HIS A 278 -32.43 28.77 15.00
CA HIS A 278 -31.36 29.74 14.75
C HIS A 278 -30.50 29.24 13.59
N ALA A 279 -29.69 30.12 13.02
CA ALA A 279 -28.71 29.72 12.03
C ALA A 279 -27.31 29.81 12.60
N GLY A 280 -26.40 29.02 12.04
CA GLY A 280 -25.00 29.13 12.35
C GLY A 280 -24.10 28.63 11.23
N ALA A 281 -22.83 28.99 11.31
CA ALA A 281 -21.81 28.66 10.33
C ALA A 281 -20.46 28.53 11.03
N ILE A 282 -19.63 27.62 10.54
CA ILE A 282 -18.25 27.46 11.02
C ILE A 282 -17.27 28.29 10.19
N ILE A 283 -16.39 28.99 10.88
CA ILE A 283 -15.29 29.76 10.31
C ILE A 283 -13.98 29.02 10.63
N THR A 284 -13.29 28.56 9.59
CA THR A 284 -11.98 27.88 9.69
C THR A 284 -10.86 28.69 9.04
N ALA A 285 -10.98 30.02 9.06
CA ALA A 285 -10.07 30.95 8.40
C ALA A 285 -8.63 30.91 8.94
N ARG A 286 -8.43 30.56 10.22
CA ARG A 286 -7.12 30.43 10.86
C ARG A 286 -6.88 28.99 11.30
N LEU A 287 -5.71 28.45 10.98
CA LEU A 287 -5.34 27.09 11.32
C LEU A 287 -5.42 26.88 12.85
N GLY A 288 -6.17 25.86 13.29
CA GLY A 288 -6.28 25.51 14.71
C GLY A 288 -7.24 26.39 15.54
N CYS A 289 -7.92 27.36 14.93
CA CYS A 289 -8.89 28.24 15.61
C CYS A 289 -10.25 28.23 14.92
N PRO A 290 -10.97 27.08 14.90
CA PRO A 290 -12.32 27.04 14.35
C PRO A 290 -13.28 27.84 15.22
N MET A 291 -14.18 28.59 14.59
CA MET A 291 -15.14 29.45 15.30
C MET A 291 -16.56 29.23 14.80
N LEU A 292 -17.51 29.05 15.70
CA LEU A 292 -18.92 28.91 15.36
C LEU A 292 -19.61 30.26 15.50
N VAL A 293 -20.15 30.80 14.41
CA VAL A 293 -21.04 31.96 14.45
C VAL A 293 -22.47 31.48 14.51
N ILE A 294 -23.29 32.09 15.38
CA ILE A 294 -24.73 31.85 15.46
C ILE A 294 -25.48 33.19 15.37
N SER A 295 -26.68 33.17 14.81
CA SER A 295 -27.53 34.36 14.74
C SER A 295 -29.01 34.03 14.86
N GLY A 296 -29.73 34.91 15.55
CA GLY A 296 -31.18 34.87 15.70
C GLY A 296 -31.71 33.59 16.34
N GLY A 297 -32.88 33.15 15.90
CA GLY A 297 -33.64 32.04 16.46
C GLY A 297 -34.78 32.50 17.36
N ARG A 298 -35.37 31.54 18.08
CA ARG A 298 -36.46 31.74 19.04
C ARG A 298 -36.11 31.20 20.41
N ASP A 299 -36.63 31.84 21.46
CA ASP A 299 -36.53 31.36 22.83
C ASP A 299 -37.76 30.52 23.27
N ASN A 300 -37.84 30.19 24.57
CA ASN A 300 -38.96 29.42 25.14
C ASN A 300 -40.31 30.14 25.08
N ASN A 301 -40.32 31.47 24.91
CA ASN A 301 -41.54 32.26 24.79
C ASN A 301 -41.99 32.42 23.33
N ASN A 302 -41.27 31.80 22.37
CA ASN A 302 -41.37 32.02 20.93
C ASN A 302 -40.96 33.44 20.47
N ASP A 303 -40.30 34.21 21.34
CA ASP A 303 -39.79 35.53 20.99
C ASP A 303 -38.60 35.38 20.03
N THR A 304 -38.59 36.20 18.97
CA THR A 304 -37.48 36.21 18.02
C THR A 304 -36.28 36.94 18.63
N LEU A 305 -35.18 36.21 18.77
CA LEU A 305 -33.92 36.72 19.31
C LEU A 305 -33.26 37.72 18.36
N ASP A 306 -32.66 38.78 18.91
CA ASP A 306 -31.99 39.87 18.18
C ASP A 306 -30.52 39.96 18.61
N ASP A 307 -29.78 38.88 18.42
CA ASP A 307 -28.36 38.80 18.74
C ASP A 307 -27.58 37.89 17.78
N CYS A 308 -26.27 38.12 17.75
CA CYS A 308 -25.31 37.31 17.01
C CYS A 308 -24.08 37.08 17.89
N TRP A 309 -23.55 35.86 17.87
CA TRP A 309 -22.43 35.46 18.71
C TRP A 309 -21.43 34.66 17.90
N ILE A 310 -20.16 34.78 18.27
CA ILE A 310 -19.07 33.93 17.77
C ILE A 310 -18.44 33.18 18.94
N PHE A 311 -18.31 31.87 18.78
CA PHE A 311 -17.72 30.96 19.75
C PHE A 311 -16.35 30.51 19.26
N ASN A 312 -15.31 30.72 20.07
CA ASN A 312 -14.01 30.14 19.83
C ASN A 312 -14.00 28.70 20.36
N VAL A 313 -13.98 27.72 19.45
CA VAL A 313 -14.04 26.29 19.80
C VAL A 313 -12.76 25.83 20.52
N THR A 314 -11.63 26.52 20.37
CA THR A 314 -10.37 26.18 21.03
C THR A 314 -10.26 26.78 22.42
N GLN A 315 -10.75 28.02 22.60
CA GLN A 315 -10.67 28.75 23.87
C GLN A 315 -11.93 28.59 24.74
N TYR A 316 -13.00 28.02 24.20
CA TYR A 316 -14.31 27.89 24.84
C TYR A 316 -14.89 29.23 25.33
N SER A 317 -14.73 30.27 24.51
CA SER A 317 -15.18 31.63 24.80
C SER A 317 -16.20 32.12 23.78
N TRP A 318 -17.19 32.87 24.25
CA TRP A 318 -18.19 33.55 23.43
C TRP A 318 -17.89 35.04 23.34
N THR A 319 -18.05 35.60 22.15
CA THR A 319 -18.00 37.05 21.90
C THR A 319 -19.27 37.47 21.17
N LYS A 320 -19.95 38.51 21.64
CA LYS A 320 -21.14 39.06 20.97
C LYS A 320 -20.71 39.93 19.80
N LEU A 321 -21.34 39.75 18.64
CA LEU A 321 -21.08 40.55 17.44
C LEU A 321 -22.18 41.60 17.26
N ASP A 322 -21.77 42.86 17.03
CA ASP A 322 -22.71 43.96 16.78
C ASP A 322 -23.07 44.06 15.29
N ILE A 323 -23.86 43.10 14.83
CA ILE A 323 -24.34 43.01 13.45
C ILE A 323 -25.68 43.78 13.33
N PRO A 324 -26.04 44.35 12.17
CA PRO A 324 -27.32 45.06 12.02
C PRO A 324 -28.54 44.24 12.44
N HIS A 325 -29.51 44.90 13.08
CA HIS A 325 -30.76 44.30 13.58
C HIS A 325 -31.47 43.44 12.51
N ILE A 326 -31.47 43.90 11.26
CA ILE A 326 -32.13 43.19 10.16
C ILE A 326 -31.53 41.80 9.89
N VAL A 327 -30.25 41.61 10.14
CA VAL A 327 -29.56 40.32 9.96
C VAL A 327 -29.88 39.39 11.12
N ARG A 328 -29.87 39.92 12.36
CA ARG A 328 -29.87 39.11 13.57
C ARG A 328 -31.26 38.86 14.18
N LYS A 329 -32.28 39.69 13.89
CA LYS A 329 -33.67 39.48 14.35
C LYS A 329 -34.52 38.68 13.36
N ARG A 330 -34.22 37.39 13.25
CA ARG A 330 -34.95 36.44 12.40
C ARG A 330 -34.73 34.99 12.86
N TRP A 331 -35.61 34.08 12.44
CA TRP A 331 -35.54 32.66 12.73
C TRP A 331 -35.87 31.83 11.47
N GLY A 332 -35.48 30.56 11.44
CA GLY A 332 -35.66 29.69 10.27
C GLY A 332 -34.90 30.15 9.01
N HIS A 333 -33.87 30.97 9.19
CA HIS A 333 -32.95 31.40 8.13
C HIS A 333 -31.75 30.44 8.07
N SER A 334 -30.90 30.61 7.06
CA SER A 334 -29.61 29.92 7.00
C SER A 334 -28.44 30.91 7.05
N LEU A 335 -27.30 30.41 7.51
CA LEU A 335 -26.05 31.17 7.61
C LEU A 335 -24.95 30.39 6.91
N SER A 336 -24.06 31.09 6.22
CA SER A 336 -22.89 30.49 5.58
C SER A 336 -21.70 31.44 5.69
N ALA A 337 -20.49 30.87 5.77
CA ALA A 337 -19.25 31.65 5.87
C ALA A 337 -18.38 31.43 4.62
N PHE A 338 -18.03 32.51 3.94
CA PHE A 338 -17.06 32.54 2.84
C PHE A 338 -15.76 33.16 3.32
N ILE A 339 -14.70 32.36 3.37
CA ILE A 339 -13.38 32.83 3.83
C ILE A 339 -12.71 33.56 2.67
N MET A 340 -12.62 34.89 2.76
CA MET A 340 -11.91 35.69 1.75
C MET A 340 -10.40 35.64 1.98
N ASN A 341 -9.98 35.72 3.24
CA ASN A 341 -8.61 35.53 3.71
C ASN A 341 -8.59 35.25 5.23
N PRO A 342 -7.44 34.95 5.86
CA PRO A 342 -7.37 34.65 7.30
C PRO A 342 -7.84 35.76 8.25
N HIS A 343 -8.04 36.97 7.73
CA HIS A 343 -8.46 38.17 8.46
C HIS A 343 -9.80 38.74 8.00
N CYS A 344 -10.44 38.13 7.00
CA CYS A 344 -11.71 38.60 6.43
C CYS A 344 -12.58 37.42 6.01
N VAL A 345 -13.79 37.36 6.57
CA VAL A 345 -14.80 36.34 6.29
C VAL A 345 -16.09 37.05 5.94
N TRP A 346 -16.77 36.59 4.91
CA TRP A 346 -18.07 37.09 4.52
C TRP A 346 -19.14 36.12 5.04
N MET A 347 -19.95 36.61 5.98
CA MET A 347 -21.08 35.90 6.53
C MET A 347 -22.31 36.21 5.68
N ILE A 348 -22.91 35.18 5.08
CA ILE A 348 -24.08 35.30 4.22
C ILE A 348 -25.29 34.73 4.97
N THR A 349 -26.27 35.59 5.22
CA THR A 349 -27.55 35.26 5.84
C THR A 349 -28.61 35.17 4.76
N VAL A 350 -29.37 34.08 4.71
CA VAL A 350 -30.35 33.82 3.65
C VAL A 350 -31.72 33.46 4.23
N GLY A 351 -32.74 34.21 3.81
CA GLY A 351 -34.15 34.02 4.14
C GLY A 351 -34.49 34.18 5.62
N GLY A 352 -35.48 33.41 6.08
CA GLY A 352 -36.01 33.40 7.43
C GLY A 352 -37.35 34.11 7.57
N ALA A 353 -37.84 34.14 8.80
CA ALA A 353 -39.02 34.88 9.22
C ALA A 353 -38.72 35.79 10.41
N VAL A 354 -39.50 36.87 10.57
CA VAL A 354 -39.23 37.94 11.55
C VAL A 354 -40.19 37.98 12.74
N ASP A 355 -41.30 37.23 12.67
CA ASP A 355 -42.35 37.25 13.69
C ASP A 355 -42.97 35.86 13.94
N GLU A 356 -43.93 35.82 14.86
CA GLU A 356 -44.71 34.62 15.21
C GLU A 356 -45.60 34.13 14.06
N ARG A 357 -46.10 35.06 13.24
CA ARG A 357 -46.93 34.78 12.05
C ARG A 357 -46.14 34.16 10.90
N GLN A 358 -44.83 33.99 11.09
CA GLN A 358 -43.90 33.46 10.11
C GLN A 358 -43.84 34.31 8.84
N THR A 359 -43.94 35.64 8.98
CA THR A 359 -43.74 36.58 7.87
C THR A 359 -42.33 36.43 7.33
N LEU A 360 -42.22 35.99 6.06
CA LEU A 360 -40.93 35.73 5.42
C LEU A 360 -40.19 37.03 5.12
N VAL A 361 -38.86 36.98 5.24
CA VAL A 361 -37.99 38.08 4.83
C VAL A 361 -37.96 38.14 3.30
N ILE A 362 -38.26 39.31 2.75
CA ILE A 362 -38.31 39.59 1.31
C ILE A 362 -37.15 40.49 0.87
N ASN A 363 -36.99 40.67 -0.45
CA ASN A 363 -36.04 41.61 -1.04
C ASN A 363 -36.23 43.04 -0.46
N PRO A 364 -35.15 43.78 -0.16
CA PRO A 364 -33.74 43.45 -0.39
C PRO A 364 -33.06 42.64 0.73
N ASN A 365 -33.77 42.45 1.83
CA ASN A 365 -33.20 41.92 3.07
C ASN A 365 -33.19 40.39 3.15
N ILE A 366 -33.70 39.73 2.12
CA ILE A 366 -33.73 38.27 2.01
C ILE A 366 -32.33 37.69 2.06
N VAL A 367 -31.35 38.35 1.43
CA VAL A 367 -29.94 37.99 1.54
C VAL A 367 -29.16 39.17 2.06
N MET A 368 -28.39 38.92 3.11
CA MET A 368 -27.49 39.89 3.72
C MET A 368 -26.08 39.31 3.71
N LEU A 369 -25.11 40.11 3.29
CA LEU A 369 -23.69 39.76 3.32
C LEU A 369 -22.99 40.69 4.30
N THR A 370 -22.62 40.17 5.45
CA THR A 370 -21.90 40.90 6.50
C THR A 370 -20.43 40.53 6.45
N GLU A 371 -19.57 41.54 6.31
CA GLU A 371 -18.13 41.37 6.44
C GLU A 371 -17.75 41.22 7.91
N LEU A 372 -16.98 40.18 8.22
CA LEU A 372 -16.31 39.99 9.50
C LEU A 372 -14.81 40.16 9.26
N VAL A 373 -14.17 41.06 10.01
CA VAL A 373 -12.73 41.31 9.91
C VAL A 373 -12.06 41.12 11.26
N THR A 374 -10.79 40.75 11.26
CA THR A 374 -10.04 40.65 12.52
C THR A 374 -9.27 41.93 12.80
N ASP A 375 -9.33 42.42 14.03
CA ASP A 375 -8.54 43.57 14.49
C ASP A 375 -7.05 43.22 14.70
N SER A 376 -6.25 44.19 15.16
CA SER A 376 -4.83 43.99 15.46
C SER A 376 -4.56 43.03 16.62
N ARG A 377 -5.55 42.75 17.46
CA ARG A 377 -5.51 41.75 18.54
C ARG A 377 -5.95 40.36 18.06
N GLY A 378 -6.47 40.28 16.84
CA GLY A 378 -6.96 39.06 16.23
C GLY A 378 -8.40 38.71 16.59
N GLU A 379 -9.14 39.63 17.22
CA GLU A 379 -10.55 39.50 17.57
C GLU A 379 -11.44 39.87 16.38
N TRP A 380 -12.58 39.20 16.23
CA TRP A 380 -13.51 39.47 15.13
C TRP A 380 -14.38 40.68 15.42
N THR A 381 -14.45 41.58 14.45
CA THR A 381 -15.32 42.74 14.42
C THR A 381 -16.16 42.75 13.15
N VAL A 382 -17.25 43.50 13.19
CA VAL A 382 -18.20 43.61 12.08
C VAL A 382 -17.77 44.77 11.19
N GLY A 383 -17.59 44.48 9.90
CA GLY A 383 -17.33 45.46 8.84
C GLY A 383 -18.63 45.90 8.14
N GLU A 384 -18.55 46.11 6.83
CA GLU A 384 -19.72 46.52 6.04
C GLU A 384 -20.74 45.38 5.89
N THR A 385 -22.02 45.73 5.76
CA THR A 385 -23.10 44.80 5.44
C THR A 385 -23.78 45.24 4.16
N PHE A 386 -23.95 44.32 3.21
CA PHE A 386 -24.60 44.56 1.93
C PHE A 386 -25.91 43.78 1.84
N ASP A 387 -26.97 44.43 1.38
CA ASP A 387 -28.22 43.76 1.03
C ASP A 387 -28.20 43.17 -0.40
N THR A 388 -29.32 42.57 -0.83
CA THR A 388 -29.45 41.93 -2.15
C THR A 388 -29.21 42.90 -3.31
N ASN A 389 -29.59 44.16 -3.16
CA ASN A 389 -29.43 45.17 -4.21
C ASN A 389 -27.99 45.70 -4.23
N GLU A 390 -27.41 45.93 -3.05
CA GLU A 390 -26.05 46.44 -2.92
C GLU A 390 -24.99 45.44 -3.37
N MET A 391 -25.24 44.13 -3.23
CA MET A 391 -24.33 43.09 -3.75
C MET A 391 -24.20 43.13 -5.29
N ASN A 392 -25.15 43.73 -6.02
CA ASN A 392 -25.03 43.92 -7.46
C ASN A 392 -24.23 45.19 -7.85
N SER A 393 -23.86 46.02 -6.87
CA SER A 393 -23.15 47.27 -7.10
C SER A 393 -21.70 47.07 -7.56
N GLN A 394 -21.14 48.11 -8.18
CA GLN A 394 -19.71 48.14 -8.50
C GLN A 394 -18.85 48.23 -7.24
N ASP A 395 -19.36 48.82 -6.16
CA ASP A 395 -18.63 48.95 -4.89
C ASP A 395 -18.41 47.59 -4.24
N TYR A 396 -19.44 46.75 -4.21
CA TYR A 396 -19.33 45.34 -3.79
C TYR A 396 -18.28 44.60 -4.61
N LYS A 397 -18.37 44.67 -5.95
CA LYS A 397 -17.44 43.96 -6.86
C LYS A 397 -15.99 44.42 -6.66
N LYS A 398 -15.78 45.73 -6.49
CA LYS A 398 -14.47 46.30 -6.19
C LYS A 398 -13.94 45.79 -4.85
N LYS A 399 -14.77 45.77 -3.81
CA LYS A 399 -14.39 45.27 -2.49
C LYS A 399 -14.08 43.77 -2.49
N TYR A 400 -14.89 42.96 -3.19
CA TYR A 400 -14.62 41.53 -3.40
C TYR A 400 -13.23 41.32 -4.03
N GLN A 401 -12.93 42.04 -5.12
CA GLN A 401 -11.64 41.94 -5.80
C GLN A 401 -10.47 42.38 -4.90
N GLN A 402 -10.64 43.44 -4.11
CA GLN A 402 -9.62 43.90 -3.16
C GLN A 402 -9.33 42.84 -2.09
N GLN A 403 -10.36 42.23 -1.50
CA GLN A 403 -10.19 41.18 -0.49
C GLN A 403 -9.55 39.92 -1.08
N LEU A 404 -9.89 39.56 -2.32
CA LEU A 404 -9.27 38.45 -3.04
C LEU A 404 -7.78 38.70 -3.32
N GLN A 405 -7.42 39.92 -3.74
CA GLN A 405 -6.02 40.31 -3.96
C GLN A 405 -5.22 40.30 -2.65
N SER A 406 -5.80 40.86 -1.58
CA SER A 406 -5.22 40.83 -0.23
C SER A 406 -4.99 39.39 0.24
N GLY A 407 -5.98 38.52 0.07
CA GLY A 407 -5.88 37.09 0.38
C GLY A 407 -4.75 36.41 -0.38
N ARG A 408 -4.66 36.61 -1.70
CA ARG A 408 -3.56 36.03 -2.51
C ARG A 408 -2.18 36.44 -1.99
N ARG A 409 -2.02 37.69 -1.57
CA ARG A 409 -0.76 38.18 -0.99
C ARG A 409 -0.44 37.48 0.33
N ILE A 410 -1.41 37.43 1.26
CA ILE A 410 -1.25 36.76 2.56
C ILE A 410 -0.91 35.27 2.37
N TRP A 411 -1.63 34.59 1.49
CA TRP A 411 -1.37 33.17 1.17
C TRP A 411 0.04 32.95 0.62
N LEU A 412 0.55 33.86 -0.21
CA LEU A 412 1.92 33.76 -0.73
C LEU A 412 2.96 33.96 0.38
N GLU A 413 2.75 34.92 1.27
CA GLU A 413 3.61 35.18 2.44
C GLU A 413 3.61 33.98 3.41
N GLU A 414 2.43 33.43 3.73
CA GLU A 414 2.30 32.25 4.59
C GLU A 414 2.90 30.98 3.95
N TYR A 415 2.69 30.79 2.65
CA TYR A 415 3.27 29.67 1.91
C TYR A 415 4.80 29.71 1.94
N GLN A 416 5.40 30.87 1.72
CA GLN A 416 6.85 31.06 1.82
C GLN A 416 7.37 30.77 3.23
N LYS A 417 6.70 31.29 4.26
CA LYS A 417 7.06 31.04 5.65
C LYS A 417 6.97 29.54 6.01
N ARG A 418 5.88 28.88 5.61
CA ARG A 418 5.65 27.46 5.89
C ARG A 418 6.67 26.57 5.18
N ASN A 419 7.06 26.91 3.96
CA ASN A 419 8.11 26.18 3.26
C ASN A 419 9.45 26.31 3.99
N ALA A 420 9.80 27.51 4.49
CA ALA A 420 11.01 27.69 5.29
C ALA A 420 10.97 26.89 6.61
N ASP A 421 9.82 26.86 7.30
CA ASP A 421 9.65 26.07 8.53
C ASP A 421 9.75 24.55 8.26
N ILE A 422 9.19 24.08 7.14
CA ILE A 422 9.30 22.68 6.70
C ILE A 422 10.76 22.33 6.38
N GLU A 423 11.48 23.19 5.68
CA GLU A 423 12.91 22.99 5.37
C GLU A 423 13.75 22.88 6.64
N LEU A 424 13.54 23.78 7.62
CA LEU A 424 14.20 23.71 8.93
C LEU A 424 13.85 22.42 9.67
N SER A 425 12.59 21.98 9.62
CA SER A 425 12.15 20.74 10.26
C SER A 425 12.80 19.51 9.63
N ILE A 426 12.90 19.47 8.30
CA ILE A 426 13.58 18.41 7.57
C ILE A 426 15.06 18.37 7.96
N GLN A 427 15.74 19.52 8.02
CA GLN A 427 17.14 19.59 8.44
C GLN A 427 17.34 19.07 9.87
N ALA A 428 16.45 19.41 10.80
CA ALA A 428 16.50 18.92 12.18
C ALA A 428 16.28 17.39 12.26
N LEU A 429 15.31 16.86 11.49
CA LEU A 429 15.05 15.43 11.38
C LEU A 429 16.23 14.67 10.78
N MET A 430 16.86 15.20 9.73
CA MET A 430 18.05 14.61 9.12
C MET A 430 19.20 14.52 10.13
N LYS A 431 19.47 15.59 10.88
CA LYS A 431 20.50 15.60 11.92
C LYS A 431 20.22 14.57 13.02
N SER A 432 18.97 14.48 13.48
CA SER A 432 18.58 13.48 14.50
C SER A 432 18.72 12.04 13.99
N LEU A 433 18.44 11.79 12.70
CA LEU A 433 18.66 10.49 12.08
C LEU A 433 20.15 10.13 12.01
N GLU A 434 21.01 11.08 11.62
CA GLU A 434 22.47 10.89 11.59
C GLU A 434 23.03 10.58 12.99
N GLU A 435 22.52 11.23 14.04
CA GLU A 435 22.91 10.96 15.43
C GLU A 435 22.50 9.54 15.86
N ARG A 436 21.26 9.11 15.57
CA ARG A 436 20.79 7.74 15.87
C ARG A 436 21.53 6.67 15.08
N GLU A 437 21.97 6.98 13.86
CA GLU A 437 22.77 6.06 13.05
C GLU A 437 24.14 5.83 13.68
N LYS A 438 24.82 6.90 14.11
CA LYS A 438 26.10 6.81 14.86
C LYS A 438 25.97 6.05 16.18
N GLU A 439 24.89 6.27 16.92
CA GLU A 439 24.62 5.51 18.16
C GLU A 439 24.50 4.01 17.88
N LYS A 440 23.72 3.63 16.85
CA LYS A 440 23.57 2.23 16.44
C LYS A 440 24.88 1.61 15.94
N GLU A 441 25.70 2.35 15.21
CA GLU A 441 27.03 1.89 14.79
C GLU A 441 27.92 1.61 16.01
N SER A 442 27.93 2.51 17.00
CA SER A 442 28.68 2.34 18.26
C SER A 442 28.19 1.12 19.06
N GLU A 443 26.87 0.95 19.22
CA GLU A 443 26.29 -0.23 19.88
C GLU A 443 26.66 -1.53 19.17
N THR A 444 26.60 -1.52 17.83
CA THR A 444 26.96 -2.66 17.00
C THR A 444 28.45 -3.01 17.17
N GLN A 445 29.32 -2.00 17.23
CA GLN A 445 30.76 -2.18 17.44
C GLN A 445 31.06 -2.78 18.83
N ILE A 446 30.39 -2.30 19.87
CA ILE A 446 30.52 -2.84 21.24
C ILE A 446 30.05 -4.30 21.28
N TYR A 447 28.93 -4.61 20.62
CA TYR A 447 28.42 -5.98 20.54
C TYR A 447 29.41 -6.93 19.86
N TYR A 448 30.01 -6.52 18.73
CA TYR A 448 31.04 -7.32 18.05
C TYR A 448 32.29 -7.52 18.92
N GLN A 449 32.74 -6.50 19.64
CA GLN A 449 33.88 -6.60 20.55
C GLN A 449 33.64 -7.65 21.65
N GLN A 450 32.46 -7.62 22.27
CA GLN A 450 32.07 -8.60 23.31
C GLN A 450 32.00 -10.02 22.76
N LEU A 451 31.47 -10.20 21.54
CA LEU A 451 31.39 -11.51 20.90
C LEU A 451 32.78 -12.09 20.63
N LEU A 452 33.72 -11.27 20.16
CA LEU A 452 35.11 -11.66 19.94
C LEU A 452 35.78 -12.13 21.24
N GLU A 453 35.62 -11.39 22.33
CA GLU A 453 36.17 -11.79 23.64
C GLU A 453 35.60 -13.12 24.15
N GLN A 454 34.29 -13.35 23.98
CA GLN A 454 33.66 -14.62 24.35
C GLN A 454 34.19 -15.77 23.49
N MET A 455 34.37 -15.56 22.19
CA MET A 455 34.96 -16.55 21.28
C MET A 455 36.39 -16.89 21.67
N GLU A 456 37.22 -15.89 22.01
CA GLU A 456 38.59 -16.13 22.48
C GLU A 456 38.63 -16.93 23.79
N LYS A 457 37.75 -16.61 24.76
CA LYS A 457 37.64 -17.37 26.01
C LYS A 457 37.23 -18.82 25.75
N ARG A 458 36.29 -19.06 24.83
CA ARG A 458 35.89 -20.42 24.42
C ARG A 458 37.05 -21.19 23.78
N LYS A 459 37.73 -20.59 22.80
CA LYS A 459 38.90 -21.20 22.14
C LYS A 459 40.02 -21.52 23.13
N LYS A 460 40.32 -20.63 24.09
CA LYS A 460 41.33 -20.87 25.12
C LYS A 460 40.98 -22.08 26.00
N LYS A 461 39.71 -22.23 26.39
CA LYS A 461 39.23 -23.42 27.14
C LYS A 461 39.39 -24.69 26.31
N GLU A 462 39.02 -24.64 25.03
CA GLU A 462 39.13 -25.77 24.12
C GLU A 462 40.60 -26.21 23.93
N ILE A 463 41.50 -25.25 23.71
CA ILE A 463 42.96 -25.50 23.64
C ILE A 463 43.47 -26.14 24.93
N MET A 464 42.99 -25.71 26.10
CA MET A 464 43.39 -26.28 27.39
C MET A 464 42.96 -27.75 27.52
N ILE A 465 41.74 -28.09 27.09
CA ILE A 465 41.23 -29.46 27.07
C ILE A 465 42.08 -30.33 26.14
N TYR A 466 42.34 -29.87 24.91
CA TYR A 466 43.17 -30.61 23.95
C TYR A 466 44.59 -30.83 24.45
N ARG A 467 45.21 -29.81 25.09
CA ARG A 467 46.55 -29.97 25.69
C ARG A 467 46.58 -31.04 26.77
N HIS A 468 45.56 -31.10 27.62
CA HIS A 468 45.48 -32.12 28.66
C HIS A 468 45.31 -33.52 28.08
N GLN A 469 44.44 -33.68 27.07
CA GLN A 469 44.26 -34.95 26.36
C GLN A 469 45.55 -35.42 25.67
N LEU A 470 46.31 -34.49 25.09
CA LEU A 470 47.59 -34.79 24.46
C LEU A 470 48.62 -35.32 25.48
N GLN A 471 48.69 -34.69 26.66
CA GLN A 471 49.59 -35.12 27.74
C GLN A 471 49.23 -36.52 28.28
N GLU A 472 47.94 -36.82 28.42
CA GLU A 472 47.50 -38.16 28.82
C GLU A 472 47.84 -39.21 27.75
N LYS A 473 47.68 -38.87 26.47
CA LYS A 473 48.09 -39.75 25.36
C LYS A 473 49.60 -39.98 25.31
N ASP A 474 50.41 -38.95 25.58
CA ASP A 474 51.87 -39.10 25.68
C ASP A 474 52.28 -40.03 26.83
N ARG A 475 51.57 -39.96 27.98
CA ARG A 475 51.78 -40.87 29.11
C ARG A 475 51.42 -42.31 28.76
N GLU A 476 50.25 -42.54 28.16
CA GLU A 476 49.83 -43.85 27.68
C GLU A 476 50.85 -44.43 26.68
N LEU A 477 51.32 -43.62 25.74
CA LEU A 477 52.33 -44.02 24.77
C LEU A 477 53.64 -44.41 25.46
N HIS A 478 54.06 -43.69 26.50
CA HIS A 478 55.28 -43.99 27.24
C HIS A 478 55.20 -45.33 27.97
N VAL A 479 54.05 -45.65 28.58
CA VAL A 479 53.79 -46.96 29.21
C VAL A 479 53.86 -48.07 28.18
N VAL A 480 53.17 -47.92 27.03
CA VAL A 480 53.21 -48.88 25.93
C VAL A 480 54.63 -49.06 25.38
N LEU A 481 55.42 -47.99 25.31
CA LEU A 481 56.80 -48.06 24.85
C LEU A 481 57.67 -48.88 25.81
N GLN A 482 57.47 -48.71 27.12
CA GLN A 482 58.17 -49.48 28.15
C GLN A 482 57.78 -50.96 28.13
N GLU A 483 56.48 -51.27 28.03
CA GLU A 483 56.00 -52.65 27.88
C GLU A 483 56.57 -53.32 26.63
N ASN A 484 56.63 -52.58 25.51
CA ASN A 484 57.24 -53.07 24.28
C ASN A 484 58.75 -53.30 24.42
N GLN A 485 59.47 -52.45 25.16
CA GLN A 485 60.91 -52.64 25.43
C GLN A 485 61.15 -53.88 26.30
N GLU A 486 60.33 -54.11 27.32
CA GLU A 486 60.41 -55.32 28.15
C GLU A 486 60.09 -56.58 27.33
N ALA A 487 59.06 -56.52 26.48
CA ALA A 487 58.72 -57.59 25.55
C ALA A 487 59.83 -57.86 24.52
N LEU A 488 60.51 -56.81 24.04
CA LEU A 488 61.70 -56.93 23.19
C LEU A 488 62.84 -57.64 23.92
N LEU A 489 63.13 -57.27 25.17
CA LEU A 489 64.15 -57.96 25.97
C LEU A 489 63.83 -59.45 26.17
N GLN A 490 62.56 -59.76 26.47
CA GLN A 490 62.11 -61.16 26.57
C GLN A 490 62.27 -61.90 25.23
N LYS A 491 61.91 -61.24 24.12
CA LYS A 491 62.12 -61.80 22.78
C LYS A 491 63.59 -62.01 22.48
N ASP A 492 64.49 -61.11 22.88
CA ASP A 492 65.93 -61.26 22.67
C ASP A 492 66.49 -62.46 23.45
N ILE A 493 66.00 -62.71 24.67
CA ILE A 493 66.33 -63.92 25.44
C ILE A 493 65.87 -65.17 24.68
N VAL A 494 64.62 -65.17 24.18
CA VAL A 494 64.08 -66.28 23.38
C VAL A 494 64.84 -66.43 22.06
N ILE A 495 65.25 -65.35 21.41
CA ILE A 495 66.07 -65.37 20.19
C ILE A 495 67.43 -66.00 20.51
N LEU A 496 68.07 -65.67 21.63
CA LEU A 496 69.35 -66.31 22.01
C LEU A 496 69.20 -67.81 22.28
N GLU A 497 68.10 -68.24 22.89
CA GLU A 497 67.77 -69.66 23.04
C GLU A 497 67.49 -70.32 21.69
N LYS A 498 66.72 -69.63 20.83
CA LYS A 498 66.39 -70.10 19.49
C LYS A 498 67.58 -70.10 18.57
N ASP A 499 68.55 -69.21 18.70
CA ASP A 499 69.80 -69.21 17.93
C ASP A 499 70.70 -70.38 18.33
N ARG A 500 70.66 -70.81 19.59
CA ARG A 500 71.31 -72.07 19.99
C ARG A 500 70.60 -73.28 19.36
N GLU A 501 69.26 -73.27 19.28
CA GLU A 501 68.52 -74.28 18.53
C GLU A 501 68.75 -74.16 17.01
N LEU A 502 68.89 -72.95 16.49
CA LEU A 502 69.06 -72.64 15.07
C LEU A 502 70.44 -73.07 14.64
N GLN A 503 71.51 -72.82 15.40
CA GLN A 503 72.83 -73.39 15.13
C GLN A 503 72.81 -74.93 15.05
N LYS A 504 71.92 -75.57 15.82
CA LYS A 504 71.69 -77.01 15.77
C LYS A 504 70.89 -77.43 14.54
N LYS A 505 69.92 -76.62 14.11
CA LYS A 505 69.05 -76.85 12.93
C LYS A 505 69.63 -76.33 11.61
N ASP A 506 70.56 -75.39 11.58
CA ASP A 506 71.24 -74.88 10.38
C ASP A 506 72.23 -75.91 9.85
N TRP A 507 72.77 -76.73 10.76
CA TRP A 507 73.42 -77.98 10.41
C TRP A 507 72.46 -78.92 9.65
N GLU A 508 71.18 -78.96 10.04
CA GLU A 508 70.14 -79.82 9.44
C GLU A 508 69.52 -79.20 8.16
N LEU A 509 69.40 -77.87 8.07
CA LEU A 509 68.75 -77.10 7.01
C LEU A 509 69.69 -76.82 5.82
N HIS A 510 71.01 -76.86 6.02
CA HIS A 510 71.96 -76.90 4.91
C HIS A 510 71.73 -78.12 3.99
N GLN A 511 70.97 -79.13 4.44
CA GLN A 511 70.55 -80.26 3.62
C GLN A 511 69.22 -80.06 2.87
N SER A 512 68.47 -78.98 3.10
CA SER A 512 67.09 -78.85 2.60
C SER A 512 66.80 -77.45 2.05
N GLN A 513 67.77 -76.89 1.32
CA GLN A 513 67.48 -75.88 0.30
C GLN A 513 66.88 -76.58 -0.93
N GLU A 514 65.85 -75.98 -1.54
CA GLU A 514 65.50 -76.02 -2.98
C GLU A 514 63.99 -76.06 -3.29
N SER A 515 63.09 -76.29 -2.32
CA SER A 515 61.72 -76.73 -2.68
C SER A 515 60.60 -75.68 -2.70
N VAL A 516 60.82 -74.39 -2.41
CA VAL A 516 59.68 -73.44 -2.28
C VAL A 516 59.83 -72.14 -3.07
N LEU A 517 60.54 -72.23 -4.20
CA LEU A 517 60.46 -71.26 -5.29
C LEU A 517 59.21 -71.53 -6.16
N ARG A 518 57.97 -71.55 -5.61
CA ARG A 518 56.76 -71.91 -6.40
C ARG A 518 55.40 -71.31 -6.01
N TYR A 519 55.30 -70.22 -5.24
CA TYR A 519 53.98 -69.63 -4.94
C TYR A 519 53.88 -68.10 -5.13
N GLN A 520 54.37 -67.60 -6.25
CA GLN A 520 53.96 -66.28 -6.74
C GLN A 520 53.53 -66.35 -8.20
N GLN A 521 52.23 -66.55 -8.42
CA GLN A 521 51.49 -66.09 -9.60
C GLN A 521 49.96 -66.21 -9.38
N GLN A 522 49.23 -65.19 -9.86
CA GLN A 522 47.76 -64.92 -9.90
C GLN A 522 47.27 -63.91 -8.83
N ALA A 523 46.59 -62.80 -9.13
CA ALA A 523 46.10 -62.10 -10.36
C ALA A 523 45.75 -60.63 -9.92
N GLU A 524 46.02 -59.53 -10.65
CA GLU A 524 45.28 -58.91 -11.80
C GLU A 524 43.75 -58.73 -11.55
N LEU A 525 42.99 -57.66 -11.88
CA LEU A 525 43.00 -56.49 -12.78
C LEU A 525 41.74 -55.61 -12.45
N THR A 526 41.70 -54.31 -12.80
CA THR A 526 40.46 -53.62 -13.27
C THR A 526 40.82 -52.59 -14.37
N ASP A 527 40.04 -52.61 -15.45
CA ASP A 527 40.24 -51.93 -16.74
C ASP A 527 39.21 -50.78 -16.89
N ASP A 528 39.66 -49.55 -17.14
CA ASP A 528 38.79 -48.37 -17.34
C ASP A 528 38.83 -47.92 -18.81
N HIS A 529 37.83 -48.32 -19.60
CA HIS A 529 37.77 -48.12 -21.07
C HIS A 529 37.66 -46.66 -21.57
N TRP A 530 37.51 -45.67 -20.69
CA TRP A 530 37.42 -44.24 -21.03
C TRP A 530 38.76 -43.49 -20.92
N VAL A 531 39.81 -44.18 -20.45
CA VAL A 531 41.16 -43.60 -20.30
C VAL A 531 41.82 -43.52 -21.67
N ILE A 532 42.17 -42.30 -22.07
CA ILE A 532 42.81 -42.01 -23.37
C ILE A 532 44.30 -41.72 -23.14
N ASN A 533 45.16 -42.17 -24.05
CA ASN A 533 46.56 -41.75 -24.06
C ASN A 533 46.66 -40.32 -24.63
N LYS A 534 47.43 -39.45 -23.96
CA LYS A 534 47.63 -38.05 -24.37
C LYS A 534 48.12 -37.92 -25.82
N ASP A 535 48.94 -38.86 -26.30
CA ASP A 535 49.50 -38.84 -27.65
C ASP A 535 48.43 -39.03 -28.76
N GLU A 536 47.22 -39.47 -28.39
CA GLU A 536 46.09 -39.60 -29.32
C GLU A 536 45.33 -38.29 -29.57
N VAL A 537 45.69 -37.21 -28.85
CA VAL A 537 44.99 -35.92 -28.88
C VAL A 537 45.92 -34.83 -29.42
N THR A 538 45.57 -34.26 -30.57
CA THR A 538 46.27 -33.11 -31.14
C THR A 538 45.51 -31.82 -30.84
N LEU A 539 46.10 -30.92 -30.05
CA LEU A 539 45.52 -29.60 -29.76
C LEU A 539 45.74 -28.65 -30.93
N THR A 540 44.72 -27.87 -31.28
CA THR A 540 44.83 -26.79 -32.27
C THR A 540 45.10 -25.44 -31.58
N LYS A 541 45.30 -24.38 -32.36
CA LYS A 541 45.43 -23.00 -31.85
C LYS A 541 44.08 -22.32 -31.58
N GLU A 542 42.97 -22.98 -31.89
CA GLU A 542 41.62 -22.41 -31.74
C GLU A 542 41.15 -22.56 -30.29
N GLU A 543 41.16 -21.46 -29.54
CA GLU A 543 40.65 -21.40 -28.17
C GLU A 543 39.14 -21.11 -28.17
N LEU A 544 38.37 -21.94 -27.47
CA LEU A 544 36.92 -21.82 -27.37
C LEU A 544 36.48 -20.98 -26.16
N GLY A 545 37.29 -21.01 -25.09
CA GLY A 545 37.06 -20.23 -23.87
C GLY A 545 38.13 -20.44 -22.80
N ILE A 546 38.31 -19.43 -21.96
CA ILE A 546 39.25 -19.43 -20.83
C ILE A 546 38.44 -19.33 -19.54
N GLY A 547 38.51 -20.37 -18.70
CA GLY A 547 37.95 -20.38 -17.35
C GLY A 547 38.98 -19.99 -16.28
N SER A 548 38.54 -19.95 -15.03
CA SER A 548 39.35 -19.52 -13.87
C SER A 548 40.55 -20.42 -13.58
N TYR A 549 40.47 -21.72 -13.93
CA TYR A 549 41.55 -22.70 -13.70
C TYR A 549 41.87 -23.59 -14.91
N ALA A 550 41.14 -23.45 -16.02
CA ALA A 550 41.32 -24.26 -17.23
C ALA A 550 41.09 -23.46 -18.51
N VAL A 551 41.68 -23.90 -19.62
CA VAL A 551 41.42 -23.44 -20.97
C VAL A 551 40.75 -24.54 -21.78
N VAL A 552 39.78 -24.18 -22.62
CA VAL A 552 39.09 -25.08 -23.55
C VAL A 552 39.55 -24.75 -24.97
N THR A 553 40.12 -25.73 -25.66
CA THR A 553 40.63 -25.61 -27.03
C THR A 553 39.98 -26.64 -27.94
N VAL A 554 39.94 -26.37 -29.25
CA VAL A 554 39.59 -27.40 -30.23
C VAL A 554 40.75 -28.37 -30.36
N GLY A 555 40.46 -29.66 -30.26
CA GLY A 555 41.41 -30.74 -30.52
C GLY A 555 40.92 -31.70 -31.60
N ILE A 556 41.83 -32.54 -32.06
CA ILE A 556 41.56 -33.68 -32.93
C ILE A 556 41.90 -34.96 -32.15
N PHE A 557 40.89 -35.80 -31.93
CA PHE A 557 41.04 -37.11 -31.30
C PHE A 557 40.57 -38.19 -32.28
N ARG A 558 41.48 -39.07 -32.70
CA ARG A 558 41.20 -40.16 -33.68
C ARG A 558 40.44 -39.67 -34.93
N GLY A 559 40.79 -38.48 -35.42
CA GLY A 559 40.16 -37.84 -36.58
C GLY A 559 38.87 -37.05 -36.30
N LEU A 560 38.33 -37.11 -35.08
CA LEU A 560 37.15 -36.34 -34.67
C LEU A 560 37.56 -34.99 -34.05
N ARG A 561 36.87 -33.90 -34.45
CA ARG A 561 37.00 -32.61 -33.77
C ARG A 561 36.29 -32.66 -32.41
N VAL A 562 37.00 -32.32 -31.36
CA VAL A 562 36.54 -32.39 -29.96
C VAL A 562 36.84 -31.09 -29.24
N ALA A 563 36.13 -30.82 -28.15
CA ALA A 563 36.51 -29.79 -27.20
C ALA A 563 37.42 -30.42 -26.13
N VAL A 564 38.59 -29.81 -25.88
CA VAL A 564 39.58 -30.31 -24.93
C VAL A 564 39.77 -29.29 -23.82
N LYS A 565 39.37 -29.65 -22.59
CA LYS A 565 39.59 -28.86 -21.38
C LYS A 565 40.93 -29.27 -20.77
N SER A 566 41.84 -28.31 -20.56
CA SER A 566 43.16 -28.53 -19.95
C SER A 566 43.43 -27.51 -18.84
N LEU A 567 44.08 -27.92 -17.76
CA LEU A 567 44.46 -27.01 -16.67
C LEU A 567 45.48 -25.96 -17.13
N HIS A 568 45.35 -24.72 -16.61
CA HIS A 568 46.35 -23.68 -16.81
C HIS A 568 47.72 -24.12 -16.27
N THR A 569 48.77 -24.01 -17.08
CA THR A 569 50.14 -24.36 -16.68
C THR A 569 50.68 -23.53 -15.52
N LEU A 570 50.12 -22.33 -15.29
CA LEU A 570 50.54 -21.37 -14.26
C LEU A 570 49.79 -21.50 -12.92
N VAL A 571 48.71 -22.31 -12.83
CA VAL A 571 47.79 -22.34 -11.66
C VAL A 571 47.58 -23.76 -11.12
N ILE A 572 48.58 -24.64 -11.28
CA ILE A 572 48.51 -26.03 -10.82
C ILE A 572 48.67 -26.08 -9.30
N SER A 573 47.55 -26.24 -8.59
CA SER A 573 47.50 -26.52 -7.16
C SER A 573 46.84 -27.89 -6.91
N ASN A 574 47.10 -28.50 -5.75
CA ASN A 574 46.40 -29.73 -5.33
C ASN A 574 44.88 -29.54 -5.28
N TYR A 575 44.42 -28.32 -4.97
CA TYR A 575 43.02 -27.93 -4.97
C TYR A 575 42.41 -27.94 -6.38
N ASN A 576 43.05 -27.29 -7.37
CA ASN A 576 42.57 -27.22 -8.75
C ASN A 576 42.63 -28.59 -9.44
N ARG A 577 43.65 -29.41 -9.15
CA ARG A 577 43.68 -30.82 -9.59
C ARG A 577 42.53 -31.61 -9.00
N GLY A 578 42.19 -31.40 -7.72
CA GLY A 578 41.06 -32.04 -7.06
C GLY A 578 39.71 -31.70 -7.72
N LEU A 579 39.48 -30.43 -8.08
CA LEU A 579 38.28 -30.02 -8.83
C LEU A 579 38.20 -30.66 -10.21
N PHE A 580 39.31 -30.69 -10.95
CA PHE A 580 39.38 -31.30 -12.27
C PHE A 580 39.16 -32.83 -12.25
N CYS A 581 39.72 -33.53 -11.27
CA CYS A 581 39.48 -34.97 -11.08
C CYS A 581 38.02 -35.27 -10.70
N ARG A 582 37.37 -34.38 -9.95
CA ARG A 582 35.92 -34.50 -9.65
C ARG A 582 35.08 -34.33 -10.90
N GLU A 583 35.37 -33.33 -11.71
CA GLU A 583 34.69 -33.10 -13.00
C GLU A 583 34.83 -34.33 -13.91
N MET A 584 36.05 -34.87 -14.02
CA MET A 584 36.34 -36.09 -14.78
C MET A 584 35.52 -37.28 -14.27
N SER A 585 35.51 -37.49 -12.94
CA SER A 585 34.77 -38.58 -12.31
C SER A 585 33.27 -38.47 -12.58
N MET A 586 32.69 -37.28 -12.45
CA MET A 586 31.27 -37.03 -12.73
C MET A 586 30.93 -37.20 -14.21
N ALA A 587 31.71 -36.60 -15.12
CA ALA A 587 31.47 -36.65 -16.56
C ALA A 587 31.60 -38.08 -17.13
N SER A 588 32.45 -38.92 -16.52
CA SER A 588 32.60 -40.33 -16.92
C SER A 588 31.34 -41.17 -16.71
N GLN A 589 30.48 -40.80 -15.75
CA GLN A 589 29.32 -41.58 -15.30
C GLN A 589 27.98 -41.17 -15.92
N ILE A 590 27.92 -40.00 -16.57
CA ILE A 590 26.68 -39.37 -17.04
C ILE A 590 26.56 -39.51 -18.55
N ARG A 591 25.41 -39.96 -19.04
CA ARG A 591 25.10 -40.09 -20.49
C ARG A 591 23.65 -39.69 -20.76
N HIS A 592 23.45 -38.56 -21.44
CA HIS A 592 22.11 -38.09 -21.82
C HIS A 592 22.20 -37.16 -23.04
N PRO A 593 21.24 -37.17 -23.99
CA PRO A 593 21.28 -36.34 -25.20
C PRO A 593 21.40 -34.83 -24.94
N ASN A 594 20.76 -34.33 -23.88
CA ASN A 594 20.79 -32.90 -23.50
C ASN A 594 21.89 -32.55 -22.48
N LEU A 595 22.87 -33.42 -22.31
CA LEU A 595 24.07 -33.21 -21.50
C LEU A 595 25.28 -33.36 -22.43
N VAL A 596 26.28 -32.50 -22.30
CA VAL A 596 27.45 -32.53 -23.19
C VAL A 596 28.17 -33.86 -23.07
N GLN A 597 28.30 -34.56 -24.20
CA GLN A 597 28.82 -35.91 -24.26
C GLN A 597 30.32 -35.95 -23.94
N PHE A 598 30.65 -36.62 -22.84
CA PHE A 598 32.03 -36.95 -22.48
C PHE A 598 32.57 -38.07 -23.38
N ILE A 599 33.78 -37.86 -23.91
CA ILE A 599 34.45 -38.79 -24.84
C ILE A 599 35.54 -39.58 -24.12
N GLY A 600 36.31 -38.93 -23.24
CA GLY A 600 37.33 -39.60 -22.43
C GLY A 600 38.27 -38.61 -21.74
N ALA A 601 39.25 -39.14 -21.01
CA ALA A 601 40.18 -38.32 -20.25
C ALA A 601 41.56 -38.99 -20.06
N THR A 602 42.58 -38.19 -19.78
CA THR A 602 43.94 -38.69 -19.49
C THR A 602 44.13 -38.89 -17.97
N LYS A 603 44.54 -40.08 -17.54
CA LYS A 603 44.88 -40.37 -16.12
C LYS A 603 46.35 -40.12 -15.77
N VAL A 604 47.24 -40.18 -16.77
CA VAL A 604 48.69 -40.05 -16.61
C VAL A 604 49.18 -38.78 -17.32
N GLY A 605 49.99 -37.97 -16.65
CA GLY A 605 50.55 -36.72 -17.20
C GLY A 605 49.67 -35.47 -16.96
N THR A 606 49.60 -34.58 -17.96
CA THR A 606 48.74 -33.39 -17.91
C THR A 606 47.28 -33.82 -18.08
N PRO A 607 46.39 -33.57 -17.10
CA PRO A 607 45.01 -34.06 -17.16
C PRO A 607 44.21 -33.28 -18.21
N LEU A 608 43.55 -34.01 -19.10
CA LEU A 608 42.68 -33.52 -20.17
C LEU A 608 41.30 -34.16 -20.04
N ILE A 609 40.25 -33.38 -20.30
CA ILE A 609 38.87 -33.87 -20.45
C ILE A 609 38.42 -33.57 -21.88
N LEU A 610 37.98 -34.60 -22.60
CA LEU A 610 37.49 -34.50 -23.97
C LEU A 610 35.98 -34.62 -23.99
N THR A 611 35.32 -33.68 -24.67
CA THR A 611 33.88 -33.71 -24.92
C THR A 611 33.56 -33.49 -26.38
N GLU A 612 32.30 -33.74 -26.77
CA GLU A 612 31.81 -33.30 -28.08
C GLU A 612 32.00 -31.79 -28.25
N LEU A 613 32.27 -31.38 -29.50
CA LEU A 613 32.42 -29.99 -29.86
C LEU A 613 31.06 -29.36 -30.18
N MET A 614 30.72 -28.29 -29.47
CA MET A 614 29.52 -27.46 -29.70
C MET A 614 29.91 -26.15 -30.38
N SER A 615 28.99 -25.55 -31.13
CA SER A 615 29.30 -24.38 -31.98
C SER A 615 29.40 -23.07 -31.20
N THR A 616 28.55 -22.87 -30.19
CA THR A 616 28.56 -21.67 -29.34
C THR A 616 27.93 -21.95 -27.98
N ASN A 617 27.89 -20.96 -27.09
CA ASN A 617 27.09 -21.00 -25.87
C ASN A 617 25.91 -20.03 -25.97
N LEU A 618 24.87 -20.27 -25.15
CA LEU A 618 23.63 -19.49 -25.17
C LEU A 618 23.89 -18.03 -24.80
N TYR A 619 24.81 -17.74 -23.88
CA TYR A 619 25.16 -16.36 -23.52
C TYR A 619 25.63 -15.55 -24.73
N LYS A 620 26.62 -16.06 -25.48
CA LYS A 620 27.09 -15.45 -26.73
C LYS A 620 25.95 -15.34 -27.72
N LYS A 621 25.08 -16.36 -27.81
CA LYS A 621 23.99 -16.37 -28.76
C LYS A 621 22.90 -15.32 -28.49
N LEU A 622 22.57 -15.06 -27.22
CA LEU A 622 21.62 -14.03 -26.80
C LEU A 622 22.12 -12.60 -27.11
N GLN A 623 23.45 -12.41 -27.19
CA GLN A 623 24.05 -11.14 -27.63
C GLN A 623 23.96 -10.96 -29.15
N GLU A 624 24.01 -12.04 -29.92
CA GLU A 624 23.99 -12.00 -31.38
C GLU A 624 22.59 -11.90 -31.98
N ILE A 625 21.63 -12.65 -31.44
CA ILE A 625 20.28 -12.78 -32.02
C ILE A 625 19.18 -12.69 -30.97
N GLU A 626 17.98 -12.35 -31.44
CA GLU A 626 16.75 -12.54 -30.68
C GLU A 626 16.22 -13.95 -30.92
N LEU A 627 16.04 -14.73 -29.85
CA LEU A 627 15.44 -16.05 -29.95
C LEU A 627 13.93 -15.93 -30.10
N THR A 628 13.36 -16.65 -31.05
CA THR A 628 11.91 -16.80 -31.18
C THR A 628 11.34 -17.59 -29.99
N ASN A 629 10.03 -17.44 -29.72
CA ASN A 629 9.36 -18.24 -28.68
C ASN A 629 9.55 -19.76 -28.90
N GLN A 630 9.57 -20.21 -30.15
CA GLN A 630 9.85 -21.61 -30.51
C GLN A 630 11.26 -22.05 -30.11
N GLN A 631 12.27 -21.19 -30.33
CA GLN A 631 13.64 -21.45 -29.93
C GLN A 631 13.80 -21.45 -28.41
N ILE A 632 13.21 -20.47 -27.73
CA ILE A 632 13.20 -20.38 -26.26
C ILE A 632 12.54 -21.64 -25.68
N PHE A 633 11.41 -22.06 -26.22
CA PHE A 633 10.71 -23.27 -25.80
C PHE A 633 11.58 -24.52 -25.93
N SER A 634 12.18 -24.72 -27.10
CA SER A 634 13.01 -25.90 -27.37
C SER A 634 14.22 -25.96 -26.45
N ILE A 635 14.94 -24.83 -26.32
CA ILE A 635 16.11 -24.75 -25.44
C ILE A 635 15.70 -24.98 -23.99
N ALA A 636 14.60 -24.38 -23.53
CA ALA A 636 14.05 -24.60 -22.19
C ALA A 636 13.72 -26.07 -21.94
N GLN A 637 13.07 -26.74 -22.90
CA GLN A 637 12.70 -28.15 -22.80
C GLN A 637 13.94 -29.06 -22.76
N GLU A 638 14.91 -28.84 -23.63
CA GLU A 638 16.15 -29.62 -23.70
C GLU A 638 16.99 -29.47 -22.42
N VAL A 639 17.16 -28.24 -21.92
CA VAL A 639 17.81 -27.99 -20.62
C VAL A 639 17.05 -28.67 -19.49
N ALA A 640 15.71 -28.62 -19.51
CA ALA A 640 14.89 -29.24 -18.49
C ALA A 640 15.02 -30.77 -18.48
N LEU A 641 15.12 -31.41 -19.65
CA LEU A 641 15.38 -32.86 -19.77
C LEU A 641 16.73 -33.24 -19.19
N GLY A 642 17.79 -32.48 -19.50
CA GLY A 642 19.13 -32.71 -18.96
C GLY A 642 19.18 -32.60 -17.43
N LEU A 643 18.56 -31.56 -16.86
CA LEU A 643 18.50 -31.38 -15.41
C LEU A 643 17.63 -32.45 -14.73
N ASN A 644 16.50 -32.84 -15.34
CA ASN A 644 15.66 -33.90 -14.81
C ASN A 644 16.40 -35.24 -14.74
N TYR A 645 17.22 -35.56 -15.74
CA TYR A 645 18.08 -36.74 -15.71
C TYR A 645 19.04 -36.72 -14.51
N LEU A 646 19.72 -35.59 -14.26
CA LEU A 646 20.63 -35.45 -13.12
C LEU A 646 19.91 -35.56 -11.78
N HIS A 647 18.73 -34.93 -11.66
CA HIS A 647 17.95 -34.90 -10.42
C HIS A 647 17.35 -36.27 -10.06
N LEU A 648 17.13 -37.13 -11.05
CA LEU A 648 16.62 -38.49 -10.85
C LEU A 648 17.72 -39.55 -10.79
N PHE A 649 18.99 -39.16 -10.92
CA PHE A 649 20.13 -40.08 -10.87
C PHE A 649 20.15 -40.89 -9.57
N GLN A 650 20.51 -42.17 -9.66
CA GLN A 650 20.52 -43.11 -8.54
C GLN A 650 21.94 -43.63 -8.28
N PRO A 651 22.33 -43.92 -7.03
CA PRO A 651 21.50 -43.94 -5.82
C PRO A 651 21.20 -42.56 -5.21
N GLN A 652 21.78 -41.48 -5.74
CA GLN A 652 21.59 -40.12 -5.22
C GLN A 652 21.46 -39.09 -6.35
N PRO A 653 20.58 -38.09 -6.19
CA PRO A 653 20.47 -36.98 -7.13
C PRO A 653 21.80 -36.26 -7.32
N ILE A 654 22.10 -35.93 -8.57
CA ILE A 654 23.21 -35.05 -8.95
C ILE A 654 22.66 -33.62 -9.05
N ILE A 655 23.25 -32.70 -8.30
CA ILE A 655 22.92 -31.27 -8.35
C ILE A 655 23.97 -30.57 -9.22
N HIS A 656 23.55 -29.87 -10.27
CA HIS A 656 24.45 -29.21 -11.23
C HIS A 656 25.18 -28.03 -10.61
N ARG A 657 24.47 -27.18 -9.86
CA ARG A 657 24.98 -26.02 -9.08
C ARG A 657 25.50 -24.83 -9.90
N ASP A 658 25.69 -24.97 -11.21
CA ASP A 658 26.09 -23.86 -12.10
C ASP A 658 25.26 -23.75 -13.40
N VAL A 659 23.94 -23.83 -13.30
CA VAL A 659 23.05 -23.63 -14.46
C VAL A 659 23.02 -22.14 -14.82
N SER A 660 23.58 -21.79 -15.98
CA SER A 660 23.65 -20.41 -16.48
C SER A 660 23.83 -20.40 -18.01
N SER A 661 23.55 -19.29 -18.69
CA SER A 661 23.65 -19.23 -20.15
C SER A 661 25.06 -19.46 -20.74
N PRO A 662 26.19 -19.17 -20.04
CA PRO A 662 27.51 -19.61 -20.50
C PRO A 662 27.68 -21.13 -20.53
N ASN A 663 26.93 -21.86 -19.69
CA ASN A 663 27.01 -23.31 -19.54
C ASN A 663 25.93 -24.07 -20.31
N ILE A 664 25.10 -23.38 -21.10
CA ILE A 664 24.22 -24.01 -22.09
C ILE A 664 24.90 -23.91 -23.45
N LEU A 665 25.33 -25.04 -24.01
CA LEU A 665 25.99 -25.08 -25.31
C LEU A 665 24.99 -25.39 -26.42
N LEU A 666 25.19 -24.76 -27.57
CA LEU A 666 24.31 -24.82 -28.72
C LEU A 666 25.05 -25.35 -29.95
N LYS A 667 24.39 -26.23 -30.69
CA LYS A 667 24.83 -26.73 -31.99
C LYS A 667 23.70 -26.54 -33.00
N PRO A 668 23.95 -25.98 -34.20
CA PRO A 668 22.92 -25.87 -35.23
C PRO A 668 22.33 -27.24 -35.58
N CYS A 669 21.01 -27.32 -35.65
CA CYS A 669 20.29 -28.52 -36.04
C CYS A 669 19.24 -28.20 -37.13
N THR A 670 18.77 -29.21 -37.84
CA THR A 670 17.75 -29.08 -38.90
C THR A 670 16.32 -29.08 -38.37
N GLY A 671 16.13 -29.17 -37.04
CA GLY A 671 14.83 -29.18 -36.40
C GLY A 671 14.14 -27.81 -36.38
N PRO A 672 12.85 -27.74 -36.01
CA PRO A 672 12.05 -26.50 -36.00
C PRO A 672 12.65 -25.39 -35.13
N ALA A 673 13.45 -25.78 -34.12
CA ALA A 673 14.12 -24.87 -33.20
C ALA A 673 15.49 -24.38 -33.69
N GLY A 674 16.06 -24.95 -34.75
CA GLY A 674 17.35 -24.56 -35.32
C GLY A 674 18.60 -24.82 -34.45
N TYR A 675 18.44 -25.23 -33.18
CA TYR A 675 19.52 -25.57 -32.27
C TYR A 675 19.24 -26.85 -31.47
N GLU A 676 20.29 -27.58 -31.18
CA GLU A 676 20.37 -28.61 -30.12
C GLU A 676 21.08 -27.98 -28.92
N ALA A 677 20.39 -27.92 -27.77
CA ALA A 677 20.91 -27.38 -26.52
C ALA A 677 21.35 -28.50 -25.57
N LYS A 678 22.53 -28.33 -24.98
CA LYS A 678 23.09 -29.24 -23.98
C LYS A 678 23.66 -28.49 -22.79
N VAL A 679 23.42 -29.02 -21.59
CA VAL A 679 24.00 -28.48 -20.35
C VAL A 679 25.43 -28.97 -20.21
N ALA A 680 26.36 -28.06 -19.91
CA ALA A 680 27.80 -28.29 -19.80
C ALA A 680 28.35 -27.86 -18.43
N ASP A 681 29.63 -28.17 -18.20
CA ASP A 681 30.43 -27.81 -17.02
C ASP A 681 29.94 -28.40 -15.67
N TYR A 682 30.23 -29.69 -15.48
CA TYR A 682 29.94 -30.42 -14.24
C TYR A 682 30.97 -30.21 -13.13
N GLY A 683 31.91 -29.26 -13.29
CA GLY A 683 33.03 -29.06 -12.35
C GLY A 683 32.60 -28.64 -10.94
N THR A 684 31.36 -28.15 -10.79
CA THR A 684 30.77 -27.80 -9.50
C THR A 684 29.70 -28.78 -9.02
N ALA A 685 29.37 -29.80 -9.84
CA ALA A 685 28.32 -30.75 -9.57
C ALA A 685 28.62 -31.60 -8.33
N LYS A 686 27.57 -31.98 -7.59
CA LYS A 686 27.72 -32.70 -6.32
C LYS A 686 26.62 -33.74 -6.14
N LEU A 687 26.99 -34.90 -5.59
CA LEU A 687 26.05 -35.89 -5.04
C LEU A 687 25.52 -35.40 -3.69
N GLN A 688 24.22 -35.50 -3.47
CA GLN A 688 23.51 -34.85 -2.37
C GLN A 688 24.05 -35.20 -0.95
N GLN A 689 24.58 -36.42 -0.69
CA GLN A 689 25.09 -36.81 0.64
C GLN A 689 26.63 -36.78 0.78
N SER A 690 27.39 -36.29 -0.21
CA SER A 690 28.86 -36.19 -0.03
C SER A 690 29.19 -35.17 1.06
N ALA A 691 29.84 -35.62 2.14
CA ALA A 691 30.26 -34.81 3.28
C ALA A 691 30.95 -33.50 2.83
N SER A 692 30.66 -32.43 3.58
CA SER A 692 31.00 -31.02 3.35
C SER A 692 32.44 -30.78 2.91
N THR A 693 32.68 -30.84 1.61
CA THR A 693 33.87 -30.20 1.02
C THR A 693 33.56 -28.71 0.98
N GLY A 694 34.30 -27.93 1.78
CA GLY A 694 34.03 -26.52 2.17
C GLY A 694 34.01 -25.47 1.06
N THR A 695 33.30 -25.72 -0.04
CA THR A 695 33.03 -24.73 -1.09
C THR A 695 31.76 -23.99 -0.71
N VAL A 696 31.94 -22.82 -0.07
CA VAL A 696 30.86 -22.02 0.52
C VAL A 696 29.92 -21.43 -0.54
N MET A 697 30.37 -21.22 -1.79
CA MET A 697 29.57 -20.65 -2.88
C MET A 697 29.87 -21.35 -4.21
N PRO A 698 29.02 -22.27 -4.69
CA PRO A 698 29.18 -22.88 -6.02
C PRO A 698 28.56 -22.03 -7.14
N GLY A 699 29.16 -22.10 -8.34
CA GLY A 699 28.57 -21.60 -9.58
C GLY A 699 28.51 -20.08 -9.75
N ASN A 700 27.82 -19.63 -10.80
CA ASN A 700 27.65 -18.23 -11.14
C ASN A 700 26.69 -17.51 -10.15
N PRO A 701 27.17 -16.53 -9.37
CA PRO A 701 26.36 -15.83 -8.36
C PRO A 701 25.10 -15.15 -8.94
N SER A 702 25.13 -14.74 -10.21
CA SER A 702 24.00 -14.10 -10.88
C SER A 702 22.82 -15.04 -11.14
N TYR A 703 23.02 -16.36 -11.02
CA TYR A 703 21.98 -17.38 -11.17
C TYR A 703 21.68 -18.12 -9.87
N ALA A 704 22.55 -17.97 -8.86
CA ALA A 704 22.49 -18.74 -7.64
C ALA A 704 21.19 -18.52 -6.84
N ALA A 705 20.67 -19.63 -6.31
CA ALA A 705 19.55 -19.65 -5.37
C ALA A 705 19.95 -19.02 -4.01
N PRO A 706 19.00 -18.44 -3.25
CA PRO A 706 19.30 -17.78 -1.98
C PRO A 706 19.92 -18.71 -0.93
N GLU A 707 19.64 -20.02 -1.00
CA GLU A 707 20.23 -21.04 -0.12
C GLU A 707 21.61 -21.55 -0.58
N ALA A 708 22.13 -21.11 -1.73
CA ALA A 708 23.43 -21.53 -2.25
C ALA A 708 24.61 -21.36 -1.27
N PRO A 709 24.66 -20.34 -0.39
CA PRO A 709 25.72 -20.21 0.61
C PRO A 709 25.68 -21.26 1.74
N ILE A 710 24.63 -22.09 1.83
CA ILE A 710 24.36 -22.97 2.97
C ILE A 710 24.49 -24.43 2.51
N PRO A 711 25.67 -25.08 2.69
CA PRO A 711 25.96 -26.41 2.15
C PRO A 711 24.94 -27.50 2.54
N ASP A 712 24.39 -27.42 3.75
CA ASP A 712 23.44 -28.41 4.28
C ASP A 712 22.03 -28.28 3.67
N GLN A 713 21.76 -27.19 2.93
CA GLN A 713 20.49 -26.94 2.25
C GLN A 713 20.56 -27.24 0.75
N HIS A 714 21.70 -27.72 0.24
CA HIS A 714 21.86 -28.00 -1.19
C HIS A 714 20.95 -29.15 -1.62
N SER A 715 20.09 -28.86 -2.61
CA SER A 715 19.11 -29.80 -3.14
C SER A 715 18.85 -29.53 -4.62
N PRO A 716 18.22 -30.47 -5.35
CA PRO A 716 17.83 -30.26 -6.75
C PRO A 716 17.03 -28.98 -7.02
N ALA A 717 16.31 -28.47 -6.01
CA ALA A 717 15.55 -27.21 -6.09
C ALA A 717 16.42 -25.97 -6.36
N MET A 718 17.73 -26.03 -6.10
CA MET A 718 18.67 -24.97 -6.46
C MET A 718 18.79 -24.82 -7.98
N ASP A 719 18.92 -25.92 -8.71
CA ASP A 719 19.02 -25.88 -10.17
C ASP A 719 17.71 -25.41 -10.80
N VAL A 720 16.56 -25.70 -10.17
CA VAL A 720 15.25 -25.18 -10.61
C VAL A 720 15.19 -23.65 -10.52
N TYR A 721 15.77 -23.09 -9.46
CA TYR A 721 15.87 -21.64 -9.31
C TYR A 721 16.79 -21.04 -10.39
N SER A 722 17.99 -21.60 -10.55
CA SER A 722 18.94 -21.16 -11.58
C SER A 722 18.37 -21.29 -13.00
N TYR A 723 17.63 -22.37 -13.28
CA TYR A 723 16.87 -22.57 -14.51
C TYR A 723 15.81 -21.48 -14.71
N SER A 724 15.11 -21.07 -13.66
CA SER A 724 14.12 -19.99 -13.75
C SER A 724 14.76 -18.64 -14.05
N VAL A 725 15.95 -18.37 -13.52
CA VAL A 725 16.75 -17.19 -13.86
C VAL A 725 17.23 -17.24 -15.31
N LEU A 726 17.66 -18.41 -15.81
CA LEU A 726 18.00 -18.63 -17.21
C LEU A 726 16.83 -18.33 -18.15
N LEU A 727 15.61 -18.76 -17.80
CA LEU A 727 14.41 -18.46 -18.57
C LEU A 727 14.13 -16.95 -18.64
N ILE A 728 14.35 -16.21 -17.55
CA ILE A 728 14.21 -14.75 -17.53
C ILE A 728 15.17 -14.12 -18.54
N GLU A 729 16.45 -14.52 -18.51
CA GLU A 729 17.46 -13.99 -19.41
C GLU A 729 17.10 -14.27 -20.88
N MET A 730 16.65 -15.48 -21.20
CA MET A 730 16.21 -15.84 -22.57
C MET A 730 15.03 -15.00 -23.05
N ASN A 731 14.04 -14.74 -22.19
CA ASN A 731 12.83 -14.01 -22.57
C ASN A 731 13.03 -12.49 -22.64
N LEU A 732 13.96 -11.93 -21.87
CA LEU A 732 14.13 -10.47 -21.77
C LEU A 732 15.42 -9.94 -22.40
N ARG A 733 16.38 -10.82 -22.71
CA ARG A 733 17.70 -10.48 -23.25
C ARG A 733 18.45 -9.45 -22.40
N ARG A 734 18.23 -9.49 -21.09
CA ARG A 734 18.91 -8.63 -20.11
C ARG A 734 19.65 -9.51 -19.12
N PRO A 735 20.81 -9.06 -18.62
CA PRO A 735 21.52 -9.79 -17.58
C PRO A 735 20.59 -10.04 -16.39
N PRO A 736 20.70 -11.20 -15.73
CA PRO A 736 19.95 -11.47 -14.51
C PRO A 736 20.25 -10.45 -13.42
N GLU A 737 19.21 -9.96 -12.76
CA GLU A 737 19.36 -9.13 -11.56
C GLU A 737 19.93 -9.96 -10.38
N MET A 738 20.67 -9.32 -9.47
CA MET A 738 21.39 -10.03 -8.41
C MET A 738 20.53 -10.35 -7.18
N THR A 739 19.50 -9.55 -6.89
CA THR A 739 18.67 -9.76 -5.70
C THR A 739 17.40 -10.55 -6.00
N THR A 740 16.91 -11.31 -5.01
CA THR A 740 15.64 -12.07 -5.12
C THR A 740 14.44 -11.18 -5.43
N ALA A 741 14.42 -9.95 -4.90
CA ALA A 741 13.33 -9.00 -5.14
C ALA A 741 13.33 -8.49 -6.58
N GLU A 742 14.50 -8.11 -7.10
CA GLU A 742 14.65 -7.63 -8.47
C GLU A 742 14.38 -8.74 -9.49
N ARG A 743 14.80 -9.98 -9.23
CA ARG A 743 14.48 -11.14 -10.08
C ARG A 743 12.96 -11.38 -10.19
N ARG A 744 12.21 -11.20 -9.09
CA ARG A 744 10.73 -11.29 -9.14
C ARG A 744 10.11 -10.18 -9.98
N ARG A 745 10.64 -8.96 -9.89
CA ARG A 745 10.24 -7.83 -10.76
C ARG A 745 10.59 -8.10 -12.22
N GLN A 746 11.78 -8.62 -12.47
CA GLN A 746 12.27 -8.99 -13.80
C GLN A 746 11.37 -10.07 -14.42
N ALA A 747 11.02 -11.13 -13.68
CA ALA A 747 10.04 -12.13 -14.10
C ALA A 747 8.65 -11.54 -14.43
N GLY A 748 8.26 -10.46 -13.73
CA GLY A 748 7.04 -9.72 -13.99
C GLY A 748 6.94 -9.13 -15.40
N ASN A 749 8.08 -8.84 -16.04
CA ASN A 749 8.17 -8.21 -17.35
C ASN A 749 8.14 -9.20 -18.53
N VAL A 750 8.12 -10.51 -18.27
CA VAL A 750 7.99 -11.53 -19.32
C VAL A 750 6.58 -11.48 -19.90
N SER A 751 6.48 -11.24 -21.21
CA SER A 751 5.20 -11.10 -21.92
C SER A 751 4.48 -12.44 -22.15
N TRP A 752 5.24 -13.54 -22.28
CA TRP A 752 4.68 -14.88 -22.45
C TRP A 752 4.13 -15.41 -21.12
N LEU A 753 2.80 -15.42 -20.98
CA LEU A 753 2.11 -15.69 -19.71
C LEU A 753 2.41 -17.08 -19.11
N ASP A 754 2.41 -18.14 -19.93
CA ASP A 754 2.71 -19.49 -19.45
C ASP A 754 4.15 -19.60 -18.95
N MET A 755 5.09 -19.00 -19.67
CA MET A 755 6.50 -18.94 -19.30
C MET A 755 6.71 -18.11 -18.03
N LYS A 756 6.03 -16.96 -17.90
CA LYS A 756 6.04 -16.12 -16.70
C LYS A 756 5.54 -16.88 -15.47
N SER A 757 4.45 -17.64 -15.60
CA SER A 757 3.90 -18.46 -14.51
C SER A 757 4.90 -19.55 -14.06
N LEU A 758 5.55 -20.21 -15.02
CA LEU A 758 6.59 -21.20 -14.73
C LEU A 758 7.78 -20.58 -13.97
N ILE A 759 8.29 -19.45 -14.46
CA ILE A 759 9.40 -18.70 -13.85
C ILE A 759 9.07 -18.30 -12.40
N GLN A 760 7.88 -17.75 -12.16
CA GLN A 760 7.48 -17.27 -10.84
C GLN A 760 7.40 -18.40 -9.80
N ARG A 761 6.94 -19.60 -10.20
CA ARG A 761 6.93 -20.77 -9.33
C ARG A 761 8.35 -21.28 -9.02
N GLY A 762 9.25 -21.23 -9.98
CA GLY A 762 10.65 -21.64 -9.77
C GLY A 762 11.49 -20.64 -8.97
N LEU A 763 11.11 -19.36 -8.90
CA LEU A 763 11.72 -18.34 -8.05
C LEU A 763 11.19 -18.29 -6.60
N HIS A 764 10.46 -19.32 -6.17
CA HIS A 764 9.92 -19.38 -4.80
C HIS A 764 11.06 -19.35 -3.75
N ALA A 765 10.90 -18.56 -2.69
CA ALA A 765 11.96 -18.38 -1.68
C ALA A 765 12.27 -19.68 -0.92
N ASN A 766 11.22 -20.40 -0.52
CA ASN A 766 11.36 -21.73 0.08
C ASN A 766 11.66 -22.76 -1.03
N PRO A 767 12.78 -23.49 -0.99
CA PRO A 767 13.13 -24.51 -2.00
C PRO A 767 12.06 -25.59 -2.16
N ARG A 768 11.32 -25.95 -1.10
CA ARG A 768 10.23 -26.95 -1.17
C ARG A 768 8.99 -26.46 -1.93
N GLY A 769 8.85 -25.14 -2.12
CA GLY A 769 7.76 -24.54 -2.88
C GLY A 769 8.04 -24.45 -4.39
N ARG A 770 9.26 -24.79 -4.83
CA ARG A 770 9.64 -24.80 -6.25
C ARG A 770 9.20 -26.13 -6.89
N PRO A 771 8.80 -26.13 -8.18
CA PRO A 771 8.45 -27.35 -8.88
C PRO A 771 9.69 -28.25 -9.07
N THR A 772 9.49 -29.56 -9.20
CA THR A 772 10.56 -30.47 -9.66
C THR A 772 10.76 -30.33 -11.18
N MET A 773 11.91 -30.74 -11.72
CA MET A 773 12.13 -30.69 -13.17
C MET A 773 11.12 -31.56 -13.96
N ALA A 774 10.60 -32.65 -13.36
CA ALA A 774 9.49 -33.41 -13.92
C ALA A 774 8.19 -32.59 -14.03
N GLN A 775 7.88 -31.77 -13.02
CA GLN A 775 6.74 -30.85 -13.05
C GLN A 775 6.95 -29.68 -14.02
N VAL A 776 8.19 -29.20 -14.15
CA VAL A 776 8.59 -28.21 -15.15
C VAL A 776 8.33 -28.76 -16.56
N LEU A 777 8.80 -29.98 -16.86
CA LEU A 777 8.58 -30.65 -18.14
C LEU A 777 7.09 -30.86 -18.44
N LYS A 778 6.30 -31.29 -17.44
CA LYS A 778 4.85 -31.38 -17.58
C LYS A 778 4.23 -30.03 -17.97
N THR A 779 4.63 -28.96 -17.28
CA THR A 779 4.14 -27.60 -17.57
C THR A 779 4.52 -27.19 -19.00
N LEU A 780 5.77 -27.41 -19.42
CA LEU A 780 6.24 -27.08 -20.76
C LEU A 780 5.44 -27.83 -21.84
N ASN A 781 5.15 -29.12 -21.65
CA ASN A 781 4.37 -29.91 -22.60
C ASN A 781 2.90 -29.43 -22.72
N GLU A 782 2.37 -28.75 -21.70
CA GLU A 782 1.02 -28.19 -21.68
C GLU A 782 0.95 -26.74 -22.21
N MET A 783 2.10 -26.09 -22.46
CA MET A 783 2.13 -24.70 -22.95
C MET A 783 1.64 -24.60 -24.40
N ARG A 784 0.88 -23.55 -24.68
CA ARG A 784 0.51 -23.21 -26.05
C ARG A 784 1.56 -22.27 -26.64
N LEU A 785 2.18 -22.71 -27.73
CA LEU A 785 3.03 -21.87 -28.56
C LEU A 785 2.08 -20.96 -29.37
N ASN A 786 1.96 -19.69 -28.96
CA ASN A 786 1.23 -18.67 -29.70
C ASN A 786 2.12 -18.01 -30.75
#